data_AF-A0A2E2VQ08-F1
#
_entry.id   AF-A0A2E2VQ08-F1
#
_cell.length_a   1.000
_cell.length_b   1.000
_cell.length_c   1.000
_cell.angle_alpha   90.00
_cell.angle_beta   90.00
_cell.angle_gamma   90.00
#
_symmetry.space_group_name_H-M   'P 1'
#
loop_
_entity.id
_entity.type
_entity.pdbx_description
1 polymer ?
#
loop_
_entity_poly.entity_id
_entity_poly.type
_entity_poly.pdbx_seq_one_letter_code
_entity_poly.pdbx_strand_id
1 'polypeptide(L)'
;MKQWMQGLLKREWRLSPLVNQVVPSKTERFDWETKSKSPLFNVVEGDIKPGWHLFDIVVNYAGGRLERAYIELVDDSGVAKRYIIPIRNGRPIRRVIWISSYIKAVKFYPLVSPCHFSVGRFDVYRLPALAAKYIMLLKLKKDAMVCKGCSYPQIIRTIRHCATEEHLTFSERLQELYSLWFVRSRSSLDYANWLKSMKKYRNKGWRRSEQANVGVISVIMPTYHSNIALLEKAIDSVTRQTYSDWQLCIVDDASTNKQQIQQLIAAYPPKFRQRIDVAYLEQNQGISATTNHAVKLARGQWFALLDHDDELHQDALSEMAAVIATNPDVQIIYSDEDKMDESGVRFEPHFKSDWNYDLFLSHNYISHLLTCKKSLFESVGGLDSKVDGAQDYDFVLRCLSVIEPASQIKHIPRVLYHWRTVEGSTALNECSKAGTHKAGLLALERYIQREQLPASVEDGVAPHCYRVNWQLTSSPLVSVIIPTRDNHEMLERCLTSLFSKTAYKQIEVLIVNNGSTCAKTLKYLNSLQHKHAAVQILEYNKPFNYSAINNYAATFARGEVLALLNDDVEVIEGNWLNEMVSLAIRPKTGCVGAKLLYSDGRIQHAGVILGIGGVAGHSHKYFDEDEPGYFRRLQLRQNLSAVTAACLVVRKSVYEKAGGLDADNLSVAFNDVDFCLRIRELGYQNTWSPYALLYHHESFTRGADDSKLKRARFAQEVSYMQKRWEGTLLDDPAYNVNLSLEDESFSLRAPELLVHLDESKPLVPSRKVS
;
A
#
# COMPACT_ATOMS: atom_id res chain seq x y z
N MET A 1 -33.69 7.12 14.73
CA MET A 1 -33.33 7.73 13.42
C MET A 1 -34.18 7.18 12.28
N LYS A 2 -34.19 5.87 11.98
CA LYS A 2 -35.12 5.26 11.00
C LYS A 2 -36.61 5.58 11.30
N GLN A 3 -37.06 5.40 12.55
CA GLN A 3 -38.43 5.75 12.99
C GLN A 3 -38.70 7.28 13.03
N TRP A 4 -37.68 8.11 13.25
CA TRP A 4 -37.82 9.58 13.35
C TRP A 4 -37.82 10.25 11.95
N MET A 5 -37.11 9.66 10.99
CA MET A 5 -37.08 10.09 9.58
C MET A 5 -38.35 9.70 8.82
N GLN A 6 -39.06 8.63 9.23
CA GLN A 6 -40.30 8.20 8.58
C GLN A 6 -41.49 9.15 8.81
N GLY A 7 -41.46 10.00 9.85
CA GLY A 7 -42.56 10.91 10.19
C GLY A 7 -42.41 12.37 9.75
N LEU A 8 -41.23 12.81 9.29
CA LEU A 8 -40.92 14.25 9.11
C LEU A 8 -40.45 14.66 7.71
N LEU A 9 -40.23 13.71 6.80
CA LEU A 9 -39.62 13.99 5.50
C LEU A 9 -40.67 13.92 4.38
N LYS A 10 -41.13 15.07 3.91
CA LYS A 10 -41.86 15.14 2.64
C LYS A 10 -40.82 15.07 1.52
N ARG A 11 -40.92 14.08 0.64
CA ARG A 11 -40.12 14.00 -0.58
C ARG A 11 -40.49 15.21 -1.45
N GLU A 12 -39.50 16.00 -1.87
CA GLU A 12 -39.79 17.29 -2.50
C GLU A 12 -39.82 17.28 -4.04
N TRP A 13 -39.27 16.28 -4.72
CA TRP A 13 -39.04 16.39 -6.17
C TRP A 13 -38.79 15.06 -6.88
N ARG A 14 -38.83 15.13 -8.21
CA ARG A 14 -38.50 14.08 -9.18
C ARG A 14 -37.53 14.64 -10.23
N LEU A 15 -36.52 13.87 -10.61
CA LEU A 15 -35.64 14.16 -11.74
C LEU A 15 -36.32 13.73 -13.05
N SER A 16 -36.25 14.56 -14.08
CA SER A 16 -36.49 14.12 -15.46
C SER A 16 -35.27 14.43 -16.32
N PRO A 17 -34.91 13.54 -17.26
CA PRO A 17 -33.77 13.76 -18.13
C PRO A 17 -34.05 14.95 -19.05
N LEU A 18 -33.01 15.73 -19.38
CA LEU A 18 -33.13 16.68 -20.47
C LEU A 18 -33.13 15.91 -21.80
N VAL A 19 -34.09 16.22 -22.67
CA VAL A 19 -34.24 15.57 -23.97
C VAL A 19 -32.90 15.66 -24.74
N ASN A 20 -32.46 14.52 -25.29
CA ASN A 20 -31.24 14.32 -26.09
C ASN A 20 -29.89 14.13 -25.35
N GLN A 21 -29.86 13.88 -24.03
CA GLN A 21 -28.60 13.49 -23.33
C GLN A 21 -28.67 12.19 -22.52
N VAL A 22 -29.87 11.73 -22.16
CA VAL A 22 -30.10 10.53 -21.33
C VAL A 22 -31.41 9.87 -21.80
N VAL A 23 -31.43 8.54 -21.95
CA VAL A 23 -32.62 7.76 -22.36
C VAL A 23 -33.13 6.95 -21.17
N PRO A 24 -34.41 7.03 -20.77
CA PRO A 24 -34.97 6.11 -19.78
C PRO A 24 -34.92 4.67 -20.30
N SER A 25 -34.37 3.76 -19.51
CA SER A 25 -34.44 2.32 -19.77
C SER A 25 -35.88 1.82 -19.62
N LYS A 26 -36.26 0.84 -20.45
CA LYS A 26 -37.64 0.35 -20.59
C LYS A 26 -38.16 -0.40 -19.36
N THR A 27 -37.31 -0.71 -18.39
CA THR A 27 -37.61 -1.69 -17.33
C THR A 27 -37.91 -1.11 -15.95
N GLU A 28 -37.39 0.06 -15.56
CA GLU A 28 -37.69 0.67 -14.24
C GLU A 28 -37.67 2.20 -14.22
N ARG A 29 -38.43 2.80 -13.28
CA ARG A 29 -38.69 4.25 -13.13
C ARG A 29 -37.44 5.12 -12.83
N PHE A 30 -36.28 4.52 -12.60
CA PHE A 30 -35.01 5.19 -12.29
C PHE A 30 -33.80 4.60 -13.03
N ASP A 31 -34.06 3.82 -14.07
CA ASP A 31 -33.04 3.22 -14.91
C ASP A 31 -32.82 4.10 -16.15
N TRP A 32 -31.58 4.53 -16.39
CA TRP A 32 -31.23 5.56 -17.38
C TRP A 32 -30.01 5.09 -18.17
N GLU A 33 -29.90 5.46 -19.44
CA GLU A 33 -28.75 5.18 -20.29
C GLU A 33 -28.19 6.48 -20.86
N THR A 34 -26.88 6.71 -20.76
CA THR A 34 -26.23 7.85 -21.43
C THR A 34 -24.89 7.44 -22.01
N LYS A 35 -24.56 8.07 -23.15
CA LYS A 35 -23.25 7.95 -23.81
C LYS A 35 -22.35 9.17 -23.54
N SER A 36 -22.81 10.10 -22.71
CA SER A 36 -22.13 11.36 -22.38
C SER A 36 -21.35 11.25 -21.07
N LYS A 37 -20.22 11.96 -20.98
CA LYS A 37 -19.43 12.12 -19.73
C LYS A 37 -20.14 13.01 -18.69
N SER A 38 -21.22 13.73 -19.08
CA SER A 38 -21.86 14.78 -18.29
C SER A 38 -23.39 14.80 -18.46
N PRO A 39 -24.14 13.79 -17.98
CA PRO A 39 -25.60 13.73 -18.10
C PRO A 39 -26.31 14.88 -17.36
N LEU A 40 -27.26 15.52 -18.05
CA LEU A 40 -28.05 16.65 -17.55
C LEU A 40 -29.48 16.21 -17.18
N PHE A 41 -29.93 16.61 -16.00
CA PHE A 41 -31.30 16.35 -15.52
C PHE A 41 -32.01 17.67 -15.16
N ASN A 42 -33.27 17.80 -15.58
CA ASN A 42 -34.19 18.84 -15.14
C ASN A 42 -34.89 18.44 -13.84
N VAL A 43 -35.17 19.44 -13.01
CA VAL A 43 -36.09 19.31 -11.87
C VAL A 43 -37.50 19.55 -12.41
N VAL A 44 -38.35 18.53 -12.48
CA VAL A 44 -39.66 18.64 -13.18
C VAL A 44 -40.84 18.93 -12.27
N GLU A 45 -40.71 18.78 -10.96
CA GLU A 45 -41.73 19.17 -10.00
C GLU A 45 -41.11 19.92 -8.81
N GLY A 46 -41.48 21.20 -8.67
CA GLY A 46 -41.12 22.08 -7.55
C GLY A 46 -39.67 22.54 -7.56
N ASP A 47 -39.45 23.86 -7.58
CA ASP A 47 -38.10 24.40 -7.35
C ASP A 47 -37.58 23.90 -6.00
N ILE A 48 -36.33 23.40 -5.93
CA ILE A 48 -35.72 23.12 -4.63
C ILE A 48 -35.55 24.48 -3.94
N LYS A 49 -36.37 24.72 -2.92
CA LYS A 49 -36.47 26.03 -2.28
C LYS A 49 -35.20 26.35 -1.51
N PRO A 50 -34.92 27.62 -1.21
CA PRO A 50 -33.87 27.97 -0.27
C PRO A 50 -34.05 27.25 1.07
N GLY A 51 -32.97 26.63 1.57
CA GLY A 51 -32.99 25.85 2.79
C GLY A 51 -31.98 24.71 2.86
N TRP A 52 -32.03 23.97 3.97
CA TRP A 52 -31.23 22.75 4.15
C TRP A 52 -31.92 21.55 3.55
N HIS A 53 -31.15 20.74 2.83
CA HIS A 53 -31.67 19.61 2.07
C HIS A 53 -30.78 18.39 2.27
N LEU A 54 -31.37 17.21 2.43
CA LEU A 54 -30.68 15.92 2.44
C LEU A 54 -30.85 15.24 1.09
N PHE A 55 -29.75 15.06 0.38
CA PHE A 55 -29.68 14.27 -0.85
C PHE A 55 -29.39 12.81 -0.49
N ASP A 56 -30.25 11.87 -0.88
CA ASP A 56 -30.07 10.41 -0.76
C ASP A 56 -30.00 9.78 -2.16
N ILE A 57 -28.79 9.41 -2.56
CA ILE A 57 -28.44 9.04 -3.94
C ILE A 57 -27.89 7.61 -3.98
N VAL A 58 -28.42 6.77 -4.88
CA VAL A 58 -27.90 5.44 -5.21
C VAL A 58 -27.62 5.41 -6.71
N VAL A 59 -26.41 5.06 -7.09
CA VAL A 59 -25.98 4.97 -8.50
C VAL A 59 -25.33 3.61 -8.72
N ASN A 60 -25.75 2.93 -9.77
CA ASN A 60 -25.10 1.74 -10.29
C ASN A 60 -24.35 2.08 -11.57
N TYR A 61 -23.22 1.44 -11.84
CA TYR A 61 -22.53 1.61 -13.11
C TYR A 61 -21.77 0.35 -13.54
N ALA A 62 -21.60 0.19 -14.85
CA ALA A 62 -20.90 -0.91 -15.50
C ALA A 62 -19.96 -0.38 -16.59
N GLY A 63 -18.72 -0.88 -16.60
CA GLY A 63 -17.74 -0.62 -17.67
C GLY A 63 -16.99 0.72 -17.62
N GLY A 64 -16.69 1.27 -16.44
CA GLY A 64 -15.93 2.53 -16.32
C GLY A 64 -15.21 2.72 -14.98
N ARG A 65 -14.21 3.62 -14.94
CA ARG A 65 -13.47 4.00 -13.72
C ARG A 65 -14.10 5.25 -13.09
N LEU A 66 -14.25 5.25 -11.77
CA LEU A 66 -14.82 6.38 -11.02
C LEU A 66 -13.70 7.15 -10.31
N GLU A 67 -13.36 8.34 -10.81
CA GLU A 67 -12.41 9.23 -10.13
C GLU A 67 -13.12 10.10 -9.10
N ARG A 68 -14.09 10.93 -9.51
CA ARG A 68 -14.89 11.79 -8.63
C ARG A 68 -16.24 12.05 -9.28
N ALA A 69 -17.34 11.78 -8.56
CA ALA A 69 -18.66 12.14 -9.04
C ALA A 69 -19.15 13.47 -8.44
N TYR A 70 -19.82 14.29 -9.25
CA TYR A 70 -20.33 15.59 -8.82
C TYR A 70 -21.81 15.75 -9.14
N ILE A 71 -22.53 16.45 -8.26
CA ILE A 71 -23.79 17.10 -8.61
C ILE A 71 -23.52 18.60 -8.74
N GLU A 72 -24.01 19.22 -9.80
CA GLU A 72 -24.00 20.67 -10.00
C GLU A 72 -25.43 21.17 -9.87
N LEU A 73 -25.71 21.96 -8.84
CA LEU A 73 -27.01 22.58 -8.61
C LEU A 73 -26.99 23.97 -9.27
N VAL A 74 -27.89 24.20 -10.24
CA VAL A 74 -28.00 25.46 -10.96
C VAL A 74 -29.21 26.23 -10.44
N ASP A 75 -28.97 27.45 -9.97
CA ASP A 75 -30.03 28.30 -9.44
C ASP A 75 -30.79 29.09 -10.51
N ASP A 76 -31.80 29.84 -10.07
CA ASP A 76 -32.68 30.65 -10.89
C ASP A 76 -32.00 31.83 -11.59
N SER A 77 -30.81 32.24 -11.13
CA SER A 77 -29.94 33.23 -11.77
C SER A 77 -28.96 32.61 -12.78
N GLY A 78 -28.94 31.28 -12.89
CA GLY A 78 -28.00 30.54 -13.74
C GLY A 78 -26.65 30.26 -13.09
N VAL A 79 -26.47 30.62 -11.81
CA VAL A 79 -25.24 30.34 -11.06
C VAL A 79 -25.24 28.87 -10.63
N ALA A 80 -24.14 28.18 -10.93
CA ALA A 80 -23.99 26.76 -10.68
C ALA A 80 -23.04 26.51 -9.49
N LYS A 81 -23.49 25.70 -8.52
CA LYS A 81 -22.66 25.24 -7.39
C LYS A 81 -22.45 23.74 -7.43
N ARG A 82 -21.19 23.30 -7.39
CA ARG A 82 -20.79 21.89 -7.46
C ARG A 82 -20.58 21.26 -6.09
N TYR A 83 -21.06 20.03 -5.93
CA TYR A 83 -20.90 19.23 -4.73
C TYR A 83 -20.42 17.82 -5.08
N ILE A 84 -19.37 17.36 -4.42
CA ILE A 84 -18.79 16.01 -4.59
C ILE A 84 -19.71 14.95 -3.97
N ILE A 85 -20.05 13.90 -4.71
CA ILE A 85 -20.82 12.77 -4.21
C ILE A 85 -19.92 11.53 -4.35
N PRO A 86 -19.41 10.94 -3.24
CA PRO A 86 -18.51 9.79 -3.32
C PRO A 86 -19.30 8.53 -3.69
N ILE A 87 -19.59 8.34 -4.98
CA ILE A 87 -20.37 7.22 -5.51
C ILE A 87 -19.69 5.89 -5.18
N ARG A 88 -20.48 4.97 -4.64
CA ARG A 88 -20.14 3.56 -4.47
C ARG A 88 -21.24 2.77 -5.18
N ASN A 89 -20.84 1.88 -6.09
CA ASN A 89 -21.76 1.10 -6.91
C ASN A 89 -22.86 0.44 -6.04
N GLY A 90 -24.12 0.76 -6.31
CA GLY A 90 -25.29 0.21 -5.59
C GLY A 90 -25.47 0.61 -4.14
N ARG A 91 -24.62 1.47 -3.57
CA ARG A 91 -24.72 1.92 -2.16
C ARG A 91 -25.30 3.33 -2.04
N PRO A 92 -26.20 3.57 -1.07
CA PRO A 92 -26.77 4.89 -0.87
C PRO A 92 -25.80 5.87 -0.23
N ILE A 93 -25.78 7.10 -0.74
CA ILE A 93 -25.00 8.21 -0.24
C ILE A 93 -25.95 9.30 0.22
N ARG A 94 -25.74 9.74 1.45
CA ARG A 94 -26.54 10.78 2.09
C ARG A 94 -25.69 12.02 2.35
N ARG A 95 -26.00 13.14 1.69
CA ARG A 95 -25.29 14.42 1.84
C ARG A 95 -26.25 15.56 2.15
N VAL A 96 -25.96 16.32 3.20
CA VAL A 96 -26.69 17.54 3.57
C VAL A 96 -26.11 18.73 2.80
N ILE A 97 -26.94 19.56 2.20
CA ILE A 97 -26.53 20.71 1.40
C ILE A 97 -27.40 21.92 1.77
N TRP A 98 -26.78 23.08 1.94
CA TRP A 98 -27.48 24.37 2.01
C TRP A 98 -27.67 24.92 0.61
N ILE A 99 -28.90 25.32 0.32
CA ILE A 99 -29.32 25.92 -0.94
C ILE A 99 -29.74 27.36 -0.66
N SER A 100 -29.07 28.32 -1.30
CA SER A 100 -29.24 29.76 -1.05
C SER A 100 -30.34 30.41 -1.89
N SER A 101 -30.72 29.77 -3.00
CA SER A 101 -31.59 30.28 -4.07
C SER A 101 -32.38 29.11 -4.65
N TYR A 102 -33.43 29.37 -5.42
CA TYR A 102 -34.24 28.28 -6.01
C TYR A 102 -33.41 27.50 -7.03
N ILE A 103 -33.34 26.17 -6.92
CA ILE A 103 -32.60 25.33 -7.88
C ILE A 103 -33.54 24.87 -8.99
N LYS A 104 -33.17 25.22 -10.24
CA LYS A 104 -33.93 24.88 -11.45
C LYS A 104 -33.40 23.65 -12.18
N ALA A 105 -32.12 23.31 -12.02
CA ALA A 105 -31.51 22.15 -12.68
C ALA A 105 -30.43 21.46 -11.85
N VAL A 106 -30.22 20.17 -12.10
CA VAL A 106 -29.16 19.36 -11.48
C VAL A 106 -28.36 18.66 -12.57
N LYS A 107 -27.07 18.97 -12.70
CA LYS A 107 -26.16 18.21 -13.56
C LYS A 107 -25.45 17.14 -12.77
N PHE A 108 -25.26 15.98 -13.36
CA PHE A 108 -24.59 14.86 -12.71
C PHE A 108 -23.36 14.46 -13.53
N TYR A 109 -22.23 14.25 -12.85
CA TYR A 109 -20.95 13.91 -13.48
C TYR A 109 -20.41 12.63 -12.85
N PRO A 110 -20.95 11.44 -13.16
CA PRO A 110 -20.61 10.25 -12.38
C PRO A 110 -19.22 9.66 -12.68
N LEU A 111 -18.63 9.91 -13.87
CA LEU A 111 -17.56 9.07 -14.44
C LEU A 111 -16.61 9.88 -15.35
N VAL A 112 -15.36 9.41 -15.51
CA VAL A 112 -14.31 10.04 -16.36
C VAL A 112 -14.22 9.43 -17.77
N SER A 113 -14.71 8.21 -17.95
CA SER A 113 -14.87 7.53 -19.24
C SER A 113 -16.36 7.32 -19.55
N PRO A 114 -16.75 7.20 -20.84
CA PRO A 114 -18.09 6.77 -21.19
C PRO A 114 -18.35 5.38 -20.58
N CYS A 115 -19.41 5.24 -19.78
CA CYS A 115 -19.88 3.92 -19.34
C CYS A 115 -21.38 3.95 -19.06
N HIS A 116 -21.98 2.77 -18.94
CA HIS A 116 -23.40 2.67 -18.62
C HIS A 116 -23.56 2.90 -17.12
N PHE A 117 -24.48 3.75 -16.70
CA PHE A 117 -24.85 3.92 -15.30
C PHE A 117 -26.36 4.06 -15.14
N SER A 118 -26.90 3.54 -14.05
CA SER A 118 -28.29 3.74 -13.64
C SER A 118 -28.34 4.46 -12.28
N VAL A 119 -29.36 5.27 -12.06
CA VAL A 119 -29.51 6.03 -10.80
C VAL A 119 -30.63 5.39 -10.00
N GLY A 120 -30.39 4.26 -9.33
CA GLY A 120 -31.43 3.52 -8.61
C GLY A 120 -32.21 4.32 -7.55
N ARG A 121 -31.67 5.44 -7.05
CA ARG A 121 -32.38 6.38 -6.16
C ARG A 121 -31.78 7.79 -6.22
N PHE A 122 -32.61 8.82 -6.22
CA PHE A 122 -32.18 10.21 -6.07
C PHE A 122 -33.29 11.01 -5.37
N ASP A 123 -33.31 10.94 -4.04
CA ASP A 123 -34.31 11.60 -3.22
C ASP A 123 -33.72 12.84 -2.55
N VAL A 124 -34.48 13.95 -2.49
CA VAL A 124 -34.15 15.08 -1.61
C VAL A 124 -35.29 15.31 -0.66
N TYR A 125 -34.87 15.51 0.58
CA TYR A 125 -35.76 15.83 1.68
C TYR A 125 -35.33 17.16 2.26
N ARG A 126 -36.27 18.09 2.43
CA ARG A 126 -36.01 19.31 3.16
C ARG A 126 -35.83 19.02 4.64
N LEU A 127 -34.84 19.66 5.22
CA LEU A 127 -34.47 19.51 6.61
C LEU A 127 -34.69 20.83 7.37
N PRO A 128 -35.24 20.76 8.59
CA PRO A 128 -35.08 21.84 9.55
C PRO A 128 -33.58 22.07 9.84
N ALA A 129 -33.19 23.33 10.07
CA ALA A 129 -31.79 23.69 10.29
C ALA A 129 -31.13 22.91 11.45
N LEU A 130 -31.87 22.62 12.51
CA LEU A 130 -31.39 21.80 13.64
C LEU A 130 -31.08 20.36 13.21
N ALA A 131 -31.94 19.75 12.39
CA ALA A 131 -31.73 18.40 11.89
C ALA A 131 -30.52 18.33 10.94
N ALA A 132 -30.37 19.34 10.07
CA ALA A 132 -29.21 19.47 9.19
C ALA A 132 -27.89 19.55 9.98
N LYS A 133 -27.82 20.45 10.97
CA LYS A 133 -26.66 20.58 11.86
C LYS A 133 -26.36 19.30 12.61
N TYR A 134 -27.39 18.64 13.13
CA TYR A 134 -27.24 17.38 13.85
C TYR A 134 -26.68 16.28 12.94
N ILE A 135 -27.19 16.11 11.72
CA ILE A 135 -26.68 15.12 10.76
C ILE A 135 -25.22 15.41 10.38
N MET A 136 -24.86 16.68 10.14
CA MET A 136 -23.49 17.07 9.85
C MET A 136 -22.54 16.74 11.02
N LEU A 137 -22.95 17.07 12.25
CA LEU A 137 -22.20 16.74 13.47
C LEU A 137 -22.08 15.23 13.72
N LEU A 138 -23.16 14.47 13.48
CA LEU A 138 -23.13 13.00 13.55
C LEU A 138 -22.09 12.42 12.59
N LYS A 139 -21.97 13.02 11.40
CA LYS A 139 -21.05 12.58 10.36
C LYS A 139 -19.60 12.95 10.69
N LEU A 140 -19.37 14.19 11.11
CA LEU A 140 -18.05 14.66 11.56
C LEU A 140 -17.56 13.93 12.81
N LYS A 141 -18.44 13.54 13.73
CA LYS A 141 -18.04 12.72 14.87
C LYS A 141 -17.52 11.33 14.46
N LYS A 142 -17.97 10.81 13.32
CA LYS A 142 -17.44 9.56 12.75
C LYS A 142 -16.11 9.75 12.02
N ASP A 143 -15.68 10.98 11.81
CA ASP A 143 -14.34 11.30 11.30
C ASP A 143 -13.31 11.12 12.42
N ALA A 144 -12.53 10.06 12.30
CA ALA A 144 -11.52 9.69 13.29
C ALA A 144 -10.31 10.64 13.30
N MET A 145 -10.14 11.51 12.31
CA MET A 145 -9.03 12.46 12.28
C MET A 145 -9.38 13.79 12.95
N VAL A 146 -10.63 14.22 12.84
CA VAL A 146 -11.05 15.55 13.35
C VAL A 146 -11.68 15.45 14.74
N CYS A 147 -12.34 14.34 15.08
CA CYS A 147 -13.24 14.28 16.24
C CYS A 147 -13.09 13.02 17.11
N LYS A 148 -12.04 12.20 16.93
CA LYS A 148 -11.84 10.96 17.71
C LYS A 148 -11.71 11.28 19.20
N GLY A 149 -12.61 10.72 19.99
CA GLY A 149 -12.67 10.94 21.45
C GLY A 149 -13.45 12.19 21.91
N CYS A 150 -13.82 13.09 21.00
CA CYS A 150 -14.55 14.31 21.37
C CYS A 150 -16.05 14.06 21.61
N SER A 151 -16.57 14.60 22.70
CA SER A 151 -18.02 14.69 22.94
C SER A 151 -18.66 15.72 21.99
N TYR A 152 -19.95 15.58 21.70
CA TYR A 152 -20.65 16.57 20.86
C TYR A 152 -20.51 18.02 21.38
N PRO A 153 -20.60 18.30 22.69
CA PRO A 153 -20.33 19.64 23.21
C PRO A 153 -18.93 20.15 22.92
N GLN A 154 -17.90 19.30 22.98
CA GLN A 154 -16.52 19.68 22.64
C GLN A 154 -16.39 19.99 21.14
N ILE A 155 -16.92 19.12 20.27
CA ILE A 155 -16.93 19.36 18.81
C ILE A 155 -17.63 20.69 18.51
N ILE A 156 -18.79 20.94 19.12
CA ILE A 156 -19.54 22.18 18.93
C ILE A 156 -18.74 23.39 19.44
N ARG A 157 -18.08 23.29 20.61
CA ARG A 157 -17.26 24.38 21.16
C ARG A 157 -16.07 24.68 20.26
N THR A 158 -15.36 23.67 19.78
CA THR A 158 -14.22 23.83 18.86
C THR A 158 -14.66 24.48 17.55
N ILE A 159 -15.75 23.99 16.94
CA ILE A 159 -16.27 24.59 15.71
C ILE A 159 -16.69 26.05 15.95
N ARG A 160 -17.31 26.38 17.09
CA ARG A 160 -17.66 27.77 17.43
C ARG A 160 -16.42 28.65 17.58
N HIS A 161 -15.40 28.14 18.26
CA HIS A 161 -14.15 28.85 18.49
C HIS A 161 -13.45 29.17 17.16
N CYS A 162 -13.22 28.16 16.31
CA CYS A 162 -12.62 28.36 14.99
C CYS A 162 -13.47 29.27 14.09
N ALA A 163 -14.80 29.17 14.17
CA ALA A 163 -15.69 30.05 13.43
C ALA A 163 -15.50 31.53 13.85
N THR A 164 -15.32 31.78 15.15
CA THR A 164 -15.08 33.15 15.66
C THR A 164 -13.73 33.70 15.21
N GLU A 165 -12.67 32.88 15.23
CA GLU A 165 -11.32 33.29 14.77
C GLU A 165 -11.29 33.62 13.28
N GLU A 166 -12.05 32.90 12.47
CA GLU A 166 -12.10 33.08 11.01
C GLU A 166 -13.24 34.02 10.56
N HIS A 167 -13.92 34.69 11.49
CA HIS A 167 -15.08 35.57 11.23
C HIS A 167 -16.24 34.88 10.47
N LEU A 168 -16.40 33.57 10.66
CA LEU A 168 -17.49 32.76 10.11
C LEU A 168 -18.58 32.51 11.16
N THR A 169 -19.80 32.25 10.71
CA THR A 169 -20.82 31.69 11.60
C THR A 169 -20.53 30.23 11.89
N PHE A 170 -21.02 29.73 13.03
CA PHE A 170 -20.94 28.30 13.37
C PHE A 170 -21.48 27.39 12.26
N SER A 171 -22.54 27.83 11.56
CA SER A 171 -23.17 27.01 10.52
C SER A 171 -22.31 26.93 9.26
N GLU A 172 -21.66 28.03 8.87
CA GLU A 172 -20.72 28.08 7.75
C GLU A 172 -19.51 27.20 8.04
N ARG A 173 -18.89 27.36 9.21
CA ARG A 173 -17.73 26.54 9.58
C ARG A 173 -18.06 25.05 9.69
N LEU A 174 -19.22 24.71 10.25
CA LEU A 174 -19.70 23.33 10.31
C LEU A 174 -19.90 22.76 8.90
N GLN A 175 -20.43 23.56 7.97
CA GLN A 175 -20.67 23.16 6.59
C GLN A 175 -19.38 22.98 5.79
N GLU A 176 -18.37 23.83 6.01
CA GLU A 176 -17.03 23.67 5.42
C GLU A 176 -16.38 22.36 5.86
N LEU A 177 -16.31 22.12 7.17
CA LEU A 177 -15.74 20.89 7.73
C LEU A 177 -16.50 19.65 7.24
N TYR A 178 -17.83 19.73 7.24
CA TYR A 178 -18.68 18.66 6.70
C TYR A 178 -18.45 18.45 5.20
N SER A 179 -18.18 19.49 4.43
CA SER A 179 -17.89 19.37 3.00
C SER A 179 -16.51 18.77 2.74
N LEU A 180 -15.49 19.17 3.51
CA LEU A 180 -14.15 18.60 3.49
C LEU A 180 -14.14 17.11 3.85
N TRP A 181 -15.03 16.66 4.73
CA TRP A 181 -15.22 15.23 5.05
C TRP A 181 -15.45 14.39 3.78
N PHE A 182 -16.28 14.86 2.84
CA PHE A 182 -16.55 14.12 1.59
C PHE A 182 -15.38 14.17 0.61
N VAL A 183 -14.54 15.22 0.66
CA VAL A 183 -13.31 15.35 -0.15
C VAL A 183 -12.23 14.39 0.36
N ARG A 184 -12.05 14.33 1.69
CA ARG A 184 -11.06 13.46 2.36
C ARG A 184 -11.40 11.99 2.27
N SER A 185 -12.69 11.65 2.18
CA SER A 185 -13.15 10.24 2.11
C SER A 185 -12.74 9.43 0.86
N ARG A 186 -11.97 10.01 -0.09
CA ARG A 186 -11.20 9.33 -1.15
C ARG A 186 -10.13 10.29 -1.75
N SER A 187 -9.38 11.02 -0.94
CA SER A 187 -8.34 11.92 -1.48
C SER A 187 -7.03 11.19 -1.72
N SER A 188 -6.89 10.49 -2.85
CA SER A 188 -5.59 10.55 -3.50
C SER A 188 -5.41 12.00 -3.96
N LEU A 189 -4.35 12.67 -3.50
CA LEU A 189 -3.88 13.80 -4.28
C LEU A 189 -3.62 13.25 -5.69
N ASP A 190 -4.16 13.93 -6.70
CA ASP A 190 -3.66 13.71 -8.05
C ASP A 190 -2.17 14.06 -8.06
N TYR A 191 -1.33 13.19 -8.63
CA TYR A 191 0.11 13.27 -8.49
C TYR A 191 0.68 14.61 -8.97
N ALA A 192 0.12 15.17 -10.04
CA ALA A 192 0.50 16.51 -10.52
C ALA A 192 0.24 17.60 -9.47
N ASN A 193 -0.87 17.50 -8.73
CA ASN A 193 -1.18 18.42 -7.64
C ASN A 193 -0.34 18.16 -6.39
N TRP A 194 -0.05 16.89 -6.09
CA TRP A 194 0.89 16.51 -5.04
C TRP A 194 2.27 17.13 -5.27
N LEU A 195 2.78 17.03 -6.50
CA LEU A 195 4.05 17.63 -6.91
C LEU A 195 4.06 19.16 -6.77
N LYS A 196 2.99 19.84 -7.19
CA LYS A 196 2.85 21.31 -7.03
C LYS A 196 2.91 21.72 -5.56
N SER A 197 2.19 20.99 -4.71
CA SER A 197 2.19 21.22 -3.26
C SER A 197 3.57 20.94 -2.65
N MET A 198 4.23 19.83 -3.03
CA MET A 198 5.58 19.50 -2.59
C MET A 198 6.60 20.60 -2.91
N LYS A 199 6.54 21.21 -4.10
CA LYS A 199 7.42 22.34 -4.48
C LYS A 199 7.26 23.53 -3.52
N LYS A 200 6.02 23.85 -3.12
CA LYS A 200 5.72 24.94 -2.18
C LYS A 200 6.35 24.70 -0.80
N TYR A 201 6.34 23.46 -0.31
CA TYR A 201 6.89 23.11 1.01
C TYR A 201 8.41 22.90 1.00
N ARG A 202 8.98 22.31 -0.07
CA ARG A 202 10.44 22.19 -0.22
C ARG A 202 11.14 23.54 -0.13
N ASN A 203 10.55 24.61 -0.70
CA ASN A 203 11.13 25.95 -0.67
C ASN A 203 11.19 26.60 0.73
N LYS A 204 10.59 26.00 1.78
CA LYS A 204 10.52 26.58 3.14
C LYS A 204 11.41 25.92 4.20
N GLY A 205 12.07 24.79 3.89
CA GLY A 205 12.88 24.06 4.87
C GLY A 205 13.87 23.04 4.26
N TRP A 206 13.85 22.82 2.94
CA TRP A 206 14.75 21.86 2.30
C TRP A 206 16.19 22.40 2.25
N ARG A 207 17.06 21.94 3.16
CA ARG A 207 18.50 22.08 2.96
C ARG A 207 18.94 21.09 1.88
N ARG A 208 19.60 21.58 0.83
CA ARG A 208 20.43 20.70 -0.01
C ARG A 208 21.39 19.96 0.93
N SER A 209 21.53 18.64 0.77
CA SER A 209 22.64 17.94 1.40
C SER A 209 23.92 18.71 1.04
N GLU A 210 24.78 18.99 2.03
CA GLU A 210 26.12 19.46 1.72
C GLU A 210 26.72 18.48 0.72
N GLN A 211 27.34 19.00 -0.35
CA GLN A 211 27.86 18.18 -1.44
C GLN A 211 28.88 17.19 -0.88
N ALA A 212 28.45 15.95 -0.66
CA ALA A 212 29.31 14.88 -0.22
C ALA A 212 30.20 14.48 -1.41
N ASN A 213 31.50 14.73 -1.30
CA ASN A 213 32.43 14.36 -2.37
C ASN A 213 32.77 12.87 -2.24
N VAL A 214 32.20 12.04 -3.12
CA VAL A 214 32.44 10.60 -3.21
C VAL A 214 33.23 10.23 -4.46
N GLY A 215 33.84 11.23 -5.13
CA GLY A 215 34.48 11.08 -6.42
C GLY A 215 33.49 10.98 -7.58
N VAL A 216 33.97 10.48 -8.72
CA VAL A 216 33.16 10.41 -9.94
C VAL A 216 32.05 9.36 -9.81
N ILE A 217 30.81 9.75 -10.12
CA ILE A 217 29.71 8.82 -10.38
C ILE A 217 29.51 8.73 -11.90
N SER A 218 29.69 7.54 -12.46
CA SER A 218 29.54 7.30 -13.91
C SER A 218 28.10 6.93 -14.25
N VAL A 219 27.43 7.71 -15.11
CA VAL A 219 26.11 7.37 -15.65
C VAL A 219 26.30 6.49 -16.88
N ILE A 220 25.65 5.32 -16.89
CA ILE A 220 25.81 4.30 -17.92
C ILE A 220 24.57 4.32 -18.81
N MET A 221 24.77 4.58 -20.11
CA MET A 221 23.70 4.75 -21.08
C MET A 221 23.96 3.92 -22.34
N PRO A 222 23.49 2.66 -22.40
CA PRO A 222 23.46 1.91 -23.64
C PRO A 222 22.42 2.52 -24.61
N THR A 223 22.75 2.62 -25.90
CA THR A 223 21.86 3.21 -26.93
C THR A 223 21.69 2.27 -28.11
N TYR A 224 20.46 2.12 -28.62
CA TYR A 224 20.20 1.38 -29.86
C TYR A 224 18.99 1.98 -30.59
N HIS A 225 19.19 2.47 -31.81
CA HIS A 225 18.16 3.15 -32.62
C HIS A 225 17.40 4.23 -31.86
N SER A 226 18.10 4.94 -30.97
CA SER A 226 17.49 5.93 -30.08
C SER A 226 16.87 7.09 -30.87
N ASN A 227 15.68 7.51 -30.46
CA ASN A 227 15.11 8.77 -30.93
C ASN A 227 16.00 9.93 -30.45
N ILE A 228 16.51 10.72 -31.39
CA ILE A 228 17.49 11.78 -31.12
C ILE A 228 16.97 12.83 -30.14
N ALA A 229 15.68 13.18 -30.20
CA ALA A 229 15.09 14.17 -29.28
C ALA A 229 14.96 13.61 -27.85
N LEU A 230 14.74 12.30 -27.71
CA LEU A 230 14.68 11.65 -26.39
C LEU A 230 16.09 11.47 -25.82
N LEU A 231 17.05 11.06 -26.65
CA LEU A 231 18.46 10.96 -26.27
C LEU A 231 19.02 12.32 -25.82
N GLU A 232 18.66 13.39 -26.52
CA GLU A 232 19.03 14.76 -26.12
C GLU A 232 18.48 15.08 -24.72
N LYS A 233 17.20 14.82 -24.44
CA LYS A 233 16.61 15.02 -23.11
C LYS A 233 17.30 14.18 -22.02
N ALA A 234 17.66 12.94 -22.34
CA ALA A 234 18.35 12.05 -21.41
C ALA A 234 19.74 12.60 -21.06
N ILE A 235 20.55 12.98 -22.06
CA ILE A 235 21.87 13.60 -21.86
C ILE A 235 21.73 14.92 -21.08
N ASP A 236 20.76 15.75 -21.46
CA ASP A 236 20.45 17.01 -20.79
C ASP A 236 20.11 16.82 -19.29
N SER A 237 19.38 15.76 -18.95
CA SER A 237 19.07 15.44 -17.55
C SER A 237 20.32 15.15 -16.71
N VAL A 238 21.38 14.62 -17.34
CA VAL A 238 22.69 14.40 -16.73
C VAL A 238 23.49 15.71 -16.63
N THR A 239 23.48 16.55 -17.67
CA THR A 239 24.22 17.83 -17.64
C THR A 239 23.65 18.83 -16.63
N ARG A 240 22.37 18.70 -16.27
CA ARG A 240 21.68 19.50 -15.25
C ARG A 240 21.86 19.00 -13.81
N GLN A 241 22.60 17.91 -13.58
CA GLN A 241 22.81 17.38 -12.24
C GLN A 241 23.47 18.41 -11.32
N THR A 242 22.98 18.50 -10.08
CA THR A 242 23.54 19.39 -9.05
C THR A 242 24.82 18.84 -8.44
N TYR A 243 25.07 17.53 -8.55
CA TYR A 243 26.37 16.93 -8.28
C TYR A 243 27.34 17.26 -9.42
N SER A 244 28.54 17.76 -9.13
CA SER A 244 29.48 18.21 -10.16
C SER A 244 30.38 17.11 -10.73
N ASP A 245 30.63 16.05 -9.98
CA ASP A 245 31.62 15.03 -10.33
C ASP A 245 30.96 13.82 -10.99
N TRP A 246 30.40 14.03 -12.17
CA TRP A 246 29.85 12.96 -12.99
C TRP A 246 30.63 12.76 -14.29
N GLN A 247 30.47 11.56 -14.83
CA GLN A 247 30.87 11.15 -16.17
C GLN A 247 29.66 10.48 -16.82
N LEU A 248 29.44 10.69 -18.12
CA LEU A 248 28.42 9.98 -18.89
C LEU A 248 29.10 9.02 -19.86
N CYS A 249 28.78 7.73 -19.78
CA CYS A 249 29.33 6.67 -20.60
C CYS A 249 28.26 6.16 -21.56
N ILE A 250 28.33 6.57 -22.82
CA ILE A 250 27.38 6.19 -23.87
C ILE A 250 28.01 5.08 -24.72
N VAL A 251 27.29 3.98 -24.93
CA VAL A 251 27.71 2.96 -25.89
C VAL A 251 26.58 2.69 -26.86
N ASP A 252 26.85 2.96 -28.14
CA ASP A 252 25.91 2.72 -29.23
C ASP A 252 26.05 1.30 -29.78
N ASP A 253 24.97 0.53 -29.73
CA ASP A 253 24.89 -0.89 -30.09
C ASP A 253 24.62 -1.09 -31.59
N ALA A 254 25.46 -0.48 -32.42
CA ALA A 254 25.39 -0.49 -33.88
C ALA A 254 24.10 0.12 -34.47
N SER A 255 23.75 1.33 -34.03
CA SER A 255 22.56 2.02 -34.52
C SER A 255 22.71 2.48 -35.98
N THR A 256 21.65 2.29 -36.78
CA THR A 256 21.56 2.84 -38.14
C THR A 256 21.63 4.37 -38.19
N ASN A 257 21.17 5.06 -37.14
CA ASN A 257 21.25 6.51 -37.00
C ASN A 257 22.51 7.03 -36.27
N LYS A 258 23.58 6.23 -36.22
CA LYS A 258 24.88 6.57 -35.58
C LYS A 258 25.40 7.98 -35.92
N GLN A 259 25.26 8.43 -37.17
CA GLN A 259 25.71 9.78 -37.58
C GLN A 259 24.95 10.89 -36.85
N GLN A 260 23.65 10.74 -36.63
CA GLN A 260 22.84 11.72 -35.91
C GLN A 260 23.21 11.75 -34.42
N ILE A 261 23.48 10.58 -33.84
CA ILE A 261 23.98 10.46 -32.45
C ILE A 261 25.33 11.19 -32.31
N GLN A 262 26.26 10.97 -33.24
CA GLN A 262 27.57 11.66 -33.27
C GLN A 262 27.42 13.18 -33.37
N GLN A 263 26.51 13.66 -34.24
CA GLN A 263 26.23 15.08 -34.40
C GLN A 263 25.64 15.70 -33.12
N LEU A 264 24.68 15.01 -32.49
CA LEU A 264 24.10 15.45 -31.22
C LEU A 264 25.18 15.62 -30.14
N ILE A 265 26.02 14.61 -29.92
CA ILE A 265 27.09 14.66 -28.91
C ILE A 265 28.10 15.77 -29.23
N ALA A 266 28.47 15.93 -30.50
CA ALA A 266 29.41 16.97 -30.92
C ALA A 266 28.87 18.40 -30.68
N ALA A 267 27.55 18.58 -30.68
CA ALA A 267 26.89 19.86 -30.42
C ALA A 267 26.95 20.31 -28.95
N TYR A 268 27.23 19.39 -28.00
CA TYR A 268 27.31 19.76 -26.59
C TYR A 268 28.53 20.66 -26.28
N PRO A 269 28.38 21.67 -25.40
CA PRO A 269 29.47 22.56 -25.01
C PRO A 269 30.70 21.82 -24.48
N PRO A 270 31.94 22.28 -24.76
CA PRO A 270 33.17 21.61 -24.36
C PRO A 270 33.23 21.21 -22.88
N LYS A 271 32.72 22.07 -21.98
CA LYS A 271 32.68 21.82 -20.53
C LYS A 271 31.90 20.56 -20.12
N PHE A 272 30.88 20.19 -20.89
CA PHE A 272 30.07 18.99 -20.68
C PHE A 272 30.60 17.83 -21.54
N ARG A 273 30.91 18.10 -22.82
CA ARG A 273 31.39 17.11 -23.78
C ARG A 273 32.67 16.40 -23.30
N GLN A 274 33.56 17.08 -22.58
CA GLN A 274 34.77 16.44 -22.00
C GLN A 274 34.47 15.40 -20.90
N ARG A 275 33.23 15.34 -20.40
CA ARG A 275 32.75 14.36 -19.40
C ARG A 275 31.92 13.25 -20.03
N ILE A 276 31.69 13.30 -21.34
CA ILE A 276 30.91 12.33 -22.09
C ILE A 276 31.89 11.43 -22.86
N ASP A 277 32.00 10.17 -22.43
CA ASP A 277 32.76 9.14 -23.13
C ASP A 277 31.80 8.31 -23.97
N VAL A 278 32.15 8.12 -25.25
CA VAL A 278 31.28 7.45 -26.21
C VAL A 278 32.03 6.37 -26.97
N ALA A 279 31.42 5.19 -27.09
CA ALA A 279 31.88 4.14 -27.98
C ALA A 279 30.76 3.69 -28.93
N TYR A 280 31.15 3.13 -30.07
CA TYR A 280 30.23 2.64 -31.09
C TYR A 280 30.61 1.20 -31.43
N LEU A 281 29.71 0.25 -31.17
CA LEU A 281 29.89 -1.14 -31.54
C LEU A 281 29.63 -1.32 -33.04
N GLU A 282 30.33 -2.28 -33.64
CA GLU A 282 30.19 -2.60 -35.07
C GLU A 282 28.98 -3.50 -35.36
N GLN A 283 28.54 -4.26 -34.36
CA GLN A 283 27.41 -5.19 -34.44
C GLN A 283 26.55 -5.07 -33.19
N ASN A 284 25.25 -5.31 -33.33
CA ASN A 284 24.32 -5.34 -32.21
C ASN A 284 24.62 -6.57 -31.33
N GLN A 285 24.94 -6.34 -30.05
CA GLN A 285 25.27 -7.37 -29.07
C GLN A 285 24.23 -7.49 -27.94
N GLY A 286 23.18 -6.69 -27.98
CA GLY A 286 22.10 -6.70 -26.99
C GLY A 286 22.42 -5.82 -25.78
N ILE A 287 21.40 -5.65 -24.93
CA ILE A 287 21.41 -4.65 -23.86
C ILE A 287 22.45 -4.97 -22.78
N SER A 288 22.60 -6.24 -22.39
CA SER A 288 23.58 -6.63 -21.36
C SER A 288 25.01 -6.41 -21.81
N ALA A 289 25.35 -6.84 -23.04
CA ALA A 289 26.70 -6.68 -23.58
C ALA A 289 27.05 -5.20 -23.75
N THR A 290 26.12 -4.41 -24.30
CA THR A 290 26.29 -2.95 -24.48
C THR A 290 26.48 -2.25 -23.14
N THR A 291 25.69 -2.61 -22.13
CA THR A 291 25.85 -2.06 -20.76
C THR A 291 27.20 -2.46 -20.16
N ASN A 292 27.65 -3.71 -20.35
CA ASN A 292 28.97 -4.15 -19.92
C ASN A 292 30.10 -3.33 -20.58
N HIS A 293 29.98 -3.03 -21.88
CA HIS A 293 30.91 -2.14 -22.58
C HIS A 293 30.89 -0.73 -22.00
N ALA A 294 29.70 -0.20 -21.67
CA ALA A 294 29.56 1.13 -21.09
C ALA A 294 30.16 1.22 -19.68
N VAL A 295 29.99 0.20 -18.83
CA VAL A 295 30.63 0.12 -17.50
C VAL A 295 32.16 0.05 -17.61
N LYS A 296 32.73 -0.52 -18.68
CA LYS A 296 34.19 -0.49 -18.90
C LYS A 296 34.72 0.92 -19.14
N LEU A 297 33.92 1.82 -19.72
CA LEU A 297 34.27 3.25 -19.88
C LEU A 297 34.22 4.02 -18.55
N ALA A 298 33.50 3.49 -17.55
CA ALA A 298 33.30 4.16 -16.27
C ALA A 298 34.63 4.34 -15.52
N ARG A 299 34.95 5.59 -15.18
CA ARG A 299 36.09 5.98 -14.35
C ARG A 299 35.71 6.09 -12.87
N GLY A 300 34.41 6.23 -12.58
CA GLY A 300 33.87 6.27 -11.24
C GLY A 300 33.96 4.92 -10.52
N GLN A 301 34.11 4.96 -9.20
CA GLN A 301 33.96 3.77 -8.35
C GLN A 301 32.49 3.33 -8.25
N TRP A 302 31.57 4.23 -8.60
CA TRP A 302 30.13 4.04 -8.60
C TRP A 302 29.59 4.33 -9.98
N PHE A 303 28.57 3.57 -10.37
CA PHE A 303 27.83 3.85 -11.59
C PHE A 303 26.33 3.79 -11.37
N ALA A 304 25.59 4.58 -12.15
CA ALA A 304 24.13 4.63 -12.15
C ALA A 304 23.60 4.29 -13.55
N LEU A 305 22.58 3.44 -13.64
CA LEU A 305 21.97 3.07 -14.92
C LEU A 305 20.95 4.11 -15.37
N LEU A 306 21.01 4.50 -16.65
CA LEU A 306 20.05 5.41 -17.26
C LEU A 306 19.71 4.94 -18.67
N ASP A 307 18.43 4.68 -18.93
CA ASP A 307 17.97 4.36 -20.27
C ASP A 307 17.99 5.61 -21.15
N HIS A 308 18.26 5.40 -22.44
CA HIS A 308 18.57 6.46 -23.38
C HIS A 308 17.37 7.35 -23.77
N ASP A 309 16.17 7.01 -23.30
CA ASP A 309 14.91 7.71 -23.53
C ASP A 309 14.26 8.27 -22.25
N ASP A 310 14.90 8.05 -21.10
CA ASP A 310 14.44 8.47 -19.78
C ASP A 310 15.19 9.70 -19.24
N GLU A 311 14.70 10.27 -18.15
CA GLU A 311 15.32 11.43 -17.51
C GLU A 311 15.60 11.22 -16.02
N LEU A 312 16.74 11.73 -15.56
CA LEU A 312 17.04 11.84 -14.14
C LEU A 312 16.47 13.12 -13.55
N HIS A 313 16.04 13.04 -12.29
CA HIS A 313 15.81 14.24 -11.49
C HIS A 313 17.13 15.01 -11.30
N GLN A 314 17.11 16.34 -11.31
CA GLN A 314 18.32 17.19 -11.22
C GLN A 314 19.21 16.94 -9.98
N ASP A 315 18.63 16.36 -8.92
CA ASP A 315 19.32 16.08 -7.66
C ASP A 315 19.72 14.60 -7.53
N ALA A 316 19.42 13.75 -8.52
CA ALA A 316 19.60 12.30 -8.45
C ALA A 316 21.01 11.89 -7.98
N LEU A 317 22.05 12.38 -8.65
CA LEU A 317 23.43 12.01 -8.30
C LEU A 317 23.87 12.59 -6.95
N SER A 318 23.34 13.74 -6.53
CA SER A 318 23.68 14.34 -5.23
C SER A 318 23.08 13.54 -4.06
N GLU A 319 21.89 12.96 -4.26
CA GLU A 319 21.24 12.10 -3.28
C GLU A 319 21.95 10.75 -3.18
N MET A 320 22.39 10.18 -4.32
CA MET A 320 23.24 8.99 -4.33
C MET A 320 24.55 9.23 -3.59
N ALA A 321 25.23 10.35 -3.87
CA ALA A 321 26.46 10.73 -3.19
C ALA A 321 26.28 10.88 -1.67
N ALA A 322 25.17 11.47 -1.21
CA ALA A 322 24.85 11.61 0.20
C ALA A 322 24.68 10.24 0.90
N VAL A 323 24.01 9.28 0.26
CA VAL A 323 23.89 7.92 0.79
C VAL A 323 25.24 7.22 0.85
N ILE A 324 26.04 7.31 -0.21
CA ILE A 324 27.39 6.71 -0.26
C ILE A 324 28.26 7.25 0.89
N ALA A 325 28.27 8.56 1.11
CA ALA A 325 29.10 9.17 2.14
C ALA A 325 28.67 8.83 3.58
N THR A 326 27.37 8.58 3.79
CA THR A 326 26.82 8.27 5.12
C THR A 326 26.75 6.77 5.41
N ASN A 327 26.98 5.91 4.41
CA ASN A 327 26.88 4.46 4.52
C ASN A 327 28.10 3.79 3.87
N PRO A 328 29.26 3.69 4.56
CA PRO A 328 30.52 3.22 3.94
C PRO A 328 30.45 1.78 3.41
N ASP A 329 29.59 0.94 3.96
CA ASP A 329 29.43 -0.46 3.55
C ASP A 329 28.44 -0.66 2.39
N VAL A 330 27.71 0.39 1.99
CA VAL A 330 26.71 0.31 0.92
C VAL A 330 27.35 -0.18 -0.37
N GLN A 331 26.62 -1.01 -1.11
CA GLN A 331 27.05 -1.55 -2.40
C GLN A 331 26.03 -1.27 -3.50
N ILE A 332 24.74 -1.22 -3.15
CA ILE A 332 23.63 -0.97 -4.07
C ILE A 332 22.72 0.10 -3.47
N ILE A 333 22.30 1.05 -4.30
CA ILE A 333 21.35 2.09 -3.96
C ILE A 333 20.26 2.12 -5.03
N TYR A 334 19.02 2.28 -4.61
CA TYR A 334 17.89 2.51 -5.52
C TYR A 334 16.97 3.62 -5.04
N SER A 335 16.19 4.19 -5.94
CA SER A 335 15.25 5.25 -5.64
C SER A 335 13.81 4.89 -6.02
N ASP A 336 12.87 5.72 -5.59
CA ASP A 336 11.55 5.76 -6.20
C ASP A 336 11.63 6.29 -7.64
N GLU A 337 10.59 6.03 -8.41
CA GLU A 337 10.44 6.43 -9.81
C GLU A 337 8.99 6.88 -10.08
N ASP A 338 8.78 7.62 -11.15
CA ASP A 338 7.46 7.90 -11.70
C ASP A 338 7.46 7.70 -13.22
N LYS A 339 6.26 7.70 -13.81
CA LYS A 339 6.10 7.68 -15.26
C LYS A 339 5.97 9.11 -15.77
N MET A 340 6.44 9.34 -16.99
CA MET A 340 6.38 10.63 -17.66
C MET A 340 5.89 10.46 -19.10
N ASP A 341 4.89 11.24 -19.49
CA ASP A 341 4.38 11.22 -20.86
C ASP A 341 5.28 12.03 -21.83
N GLU A 342 4.92 12.01 -23.12
CA GLU A 342 5.65 12.74 -24.16
C GLU A 342 5.66 14.26 -23.95
N SER A 343 4.65 14.80 -23.24
CA SER A 343 4.53 16.21 -22.90
C SER A 343 5.35 16.62 -21.66
N GLY A 344 5.95 15.64 -20.97
CA GLY A 344 6.70 15.85 -19.73
C GLY A 344 5.82 15.89 -18.48
N VAL A 345 4.56 15.50 -18.57
CA VAL A 345 3.68 15.38 -17.40
C VAL A 345 3.98 14.07 -16.70
N ARG A 346 4.23 14.17 -15.39
CA ARG A 346 4.55 13.02 -14.53
C ARG A 346 3.30 12.44 -13.88
N PHE A 347 3.21 11.12 -13.79
CA PHE A 347 2.08 10.36 -13.26
C PHE A 347 2.53 8.99 -12.69
N GLU A 348 1.62 8.29 -12.02
CA GLU A 348 1.81 6.91 -11.51
C GLU A 348 3.15 6.68 -10.78
N PRO A 349 3.38 7.37 -9.64
CA PRO A 349 4.61 7.18 -8.88
C PRO A 349 4.66 5.80 -8.24
N HIS A 350 5.81 5.15 -8.36
CA HIS A 350 6.15 3.94 -7.63
C HIS A 350 6.98 4.32 -6.40
N PHE A 351 6.28 4.48 -5.28
CA PHE A 351 6.83 4.69 -3.96
C PHE A 351 7.14 3.33 -3.32
N LYS A 352 8.39 2.92 -3.48
CA LYS A 352 8.90 1.59 -3.15
C LYS A 352 9.11 1.47 -1.64
N SER A 353 9.10 0.23 -1.15
CA SER A 353 9.58 -0.07 0.20
C SER A 353 11.11 0.02 0.25
N ASP A 354 11.65 0.04 1.45
CA ASP A 354 13.05 -0.36 1.67
C ASP A 354 13.24 -1.84 1.29
N TRP A 355 14.49 -2.30 1.39
CA TRP A 355 14.87 -3.65 0.99
C TRP A 355 13.94 -4.71 1.61
N ASN A 356 13.21 -5.37 0.71
CA ASN A 356 12.20 -6.37 0.98
C ASN A 356 12.50 -7.62 0.16
N TYR A 357 13.07 -8.63 0.81
CA TYR A 357 13.60 -9.82 0.16
C TYR A 357 12.50 -10.65 -0.50
N ASP A 358 11.45 -11.00 0.24
CA ASP A 358 10.37 -11.83 -0.31
C ASP A 358 9.60 -11.09 -1.41
N LEU A 359 9.45 -9.75 -1.31
CA LEU A 359 8.85 -8.96 -2.40
C LEU A 359 9.74 -8.93 -3.63
N PHE A 360 11.06 -8.80 -3.46
CA PHE A 360 12.02 -8.76 -4.56
C PHE A 360 12.03 -10.09 -5.34
N LEU A 361 11.95 -11.23 -4.63
CA LEU A 361 11.82 -12.54 -5.28
C LEU A 361 10.49 -12.70 -6.03
N SER A 362 9.46 -11.95 -5.65
CA SER A 362 8.16 -11.98 -6.30
C SER A 362 8.05 -11.00 -7.48
N HIS A 363 8.81 -9.92 -7.49
CA HIS A 363 8.85 -8.93 -8.57
C HIS A 363 10.05 -7.99 -8.42
N ASN A 364 10.71 -7.64 -9.53
CA ASN A 364 11.81 -6.69 -9.54
C ASN A 364 11.32 -5.24 -9.40
N TYR A 365 11.20 -4.75 -8.15
CA TYR A 365 10.80 -3.36 -7.89
C TYR A 365 11.99 -2.37 -7.80
N ILE A 366 13.24 -2.83 -7.92
CA ILE A 366 14.46 -2.02 -7.69
C ILE A 366 15.06 -1.42 -8.98
N SER A 367 14.53 -1.80 -10.15
CA SER A 367 14.99 -1.45 -11.51
C SER A 367 15.60 -0.04 -11.65
N HIS A 368 14.82 1.03 -11.44
CA HIS A 368 15.30 2.40 -11.64
C HIS A 368 15.11 3.29 -10.39
N LEU A 369 15.99 4.21 -10.05
CA LEU A 369 17.37 4.37 -10.51
C LEU A 369 18.30 3.43 -9.73
N LEU A 370 18.80 2.37 -10.37
CA LEU A 370 19.79 1.48 -9.76
C LEU A 370 21.21 2.10 -9.86
N THR A 371 21.85 2.28 -8.71
CA THR A 371 23.25 2.72 -8.56
C THR A 371 24.05 1.66 -7.82
N CYS A 372 25.21 1.27 -8.35
CA CYS A 372 25.99 0.17 -7.83
C CYS A 372 27.49 0.47 -7.80
N LYS A 373 28.19 -0.14 -6.84
CA LYS A 373 29.65 -0.09 -6.78
C LYS A 373 30.24 -0.89 -7.93
N LYS A 374 31.13 -0.28 -8.70
CA LYS A 374 31.75 -0.89 -9.88
C LYS A 374 32.46 -2.21 -9.54
N SER A 375 33.14 -2.29 -8.39
CA SER A 375 33.82 -3.51 -7.94
C SER A 375 32.85 -4.67 -7.67
N LEU A 376 31.63 -4.39 -7.18
CA LEU A 376 30.60 -5.42 -7.00
C LEU A 376 30.17 -5.95 -8.37
N PHE A 377 29.90 -5.05 -9.33
CA PHE A 377 29.53 -5.44 -10.69
C PHE A 377 30.57 -6.35 -11.36
N GLU A 378 31.85 -6.01 -11.22
CA GLU A 378 32.96 -6.82 -11.73
C GLU A 378 33.05 -8.17 -11.00
N SER A 379 32.86 -8.20 -9.68
CA SER A 379 32.97 -9.42 -8.87
C SER A 379 31.93 -10.48 -9.23
N VAL A 380 30.73 -10.08 -9.70
CA VAL A 380 29.68 -11.00 -10.13
C VAL A 380 29.67 -11.25 -11.64
N GLY A 381 30.64 -10.70 -12.38
CA GLY A 381 30.82 -10.94 -13.82
C GLY A 381 30.00 -10.05 -14.76
N GLY A 382 29.49 -8.91 -14.29
CA GLY A 382 28.69 -7.97 -15.10
C GLY A 382 27.27 -8.46 -15.39
N LEU A 383 26.65 -8.01 -16.49
CA LEU A 383 25.32 -8.45 -16.95
C LEU A 383 25.42 -9.67 -17.90
N ASP A 384 24.46 -10.58 -17.85
CA ASP A 384 24.39 -11.79 -18.69
C ASP A 384 23.37 -11.62 -19.82
N SER A 385 23.84 -11.61 -21.08
CA SER A 385 22.97 -11.49 -22.26
C SER A 385 21.94 -12.62 -22.42
N LYS A 386 22.08 -13.76 -21.72
CA LYS A 386 21.09 -14.84 -21.74
C LYS A 386 19.75 -14.45 -21.11
N VAL A 387 19.72 -13.37 -20.34
CA VAL A 387 18.53 -12.85 -19.66
C VAL A 387 18.24 -11.40 -20.06
N ASP A 388 18.65 -11.00 -21.28
CA ASP A 388 18.26 -9.71 -21.85
C ASP A 388 16.74 -9.50 -21.76
N GLY A 389 16.33 -8.38 -21.17
CA GLY A 389 14.97 -8.07 -20.76
C GLY A 389 14.70 -8.16 -19.26
N ALA A 390 15.57 -8.83 -18.50
CA ALA A 390 15.53 -8.93 -17.03
C ALA A 390 16.96 -8.95 -16.43
N GLN A 391 17.91 -8.36 -17.15
CA GLN A 391 19.33 -8.38 -16.84
C GLN A 391 19.67 -7.68 -15.51
N ASP A 392 18.91 -6.65 -15.17
CA ASP A 392 18.99 -5.92 -13.90
C ASP A 392 18.50 -6.79 -12.73
N TYR A 393 17.42 -7.55 -12.93
CA TYR A 393 16.91 -8.49 -11.93
C TYR A 393 17.92 -9.61 -11.65
N ASP A 394 18.43 -10.26 -12.70
CA ASP A 394 19.49 -11.27 -12.59
C ASP A 394 20.74 -10.74 -11.91
N PHE A 395 21.16 -9.52 -12.27
CA PHE A 395 22.32 -8.87 -11.67
C PHE A 395 22.18 -8.68 -10.17
N VAL A 396 21.06 -8.09 -9.73
CA VAL A 396 20.82 -7.87 -8.30
C VAL A 396 20.70 -9.21 -7.58
N LEU A 397 20.02 -10.22 -8.14
CA LEU A 397 19.98 -11.58 -7.59
C LEU A 397 21.38 -12.21 -7.44
N ARG A 398 22.30 -11.98 -8.38
CA ARG A 398 23.72 -12.38 -8.27
C ARG A 398 24.47 -11.63 -7.18
N CYS A 399 24.17 -10.35 -6.99
CA CYS A 399 24.75 -9.58 -5.91
C CYS A 399 24.35 -10.12 -4.53
N LEU A 400 23.12 -10.64 -4.36
CA LEU A 400 22.64 -11.18 -3.08
C LEU A 400 23.50 -12.34 -2.56
N SER A 401 24.22 -13.05 -3.45
CA SER A 401 25.13 -14.14 -3.10
C SER A 401 26.45 -13.67 -2.47
N VAL A 402 26.78 -12.38 -2.57
CA VAL A 402 28.11 -11.85 -2.21
C VAL A 402 28.06 -10.60 -1.32
N ILE A 403 26.86 -10.14 -0.94
CA ILE A 403 26.65 -9.00 -0.03
C ILE A 403 25.67 -9.36 1.09
N GLU A 404 25.68 -8.60 2.18
CA GLU A 404 24.67 -8.67 3.24
C GLU A 404 23.55 -7.64 2.97
N PRO A 405 22.42 -8.05 2.35
CA PRO A 405 21.50 -7.11 1.70
C PRO A 405 20.89 -6.09 2.67
N ALA A 406 20.57 -6.53 3.90
CA ALA A 406 19.94 -5.69 4.92
C ALA A 406 20.78 -4.47 5.34
N SER A 407 22.10 -4.51 5.14
CA SER A 407 23.00 -3.41 5.48
C SER A 407 23.58 -2.72 4.24
N GLN A 408 23.75 -3.45 3.14
CA GLN A 408 24.48 -3.01 1.96
C GLN A 408 23.60 -2.57 0.78
N ILE A 409 22.28 -2.79 0.85
CA ILE A 409 21.30 -2.22 -0.09
C ILE A 409 20.55 -1.08 0.60
N LYS A 410 20.53 0.10 -0.05
CA LYS A 410 19.85 1.29 0.48
C LYS A 410 18.82 1.85 -0.50
N HIS A 411 17.71 2.28 0.07
CA HIS A 411 16.62 2.92 -0.66
C HIS A 411 16.63 4.43 -0.37
N ILE A 412 16.38 5.23 -1.41
CA ILE A 412 16.10 6.66 -1.30
C ILE A 412 14.62 6.87 -1.62
N PRO A 413 13.76 7.21 -0.64
CA PRO A 413 12.32 7.37 -0.82
C PRO A 413 11.96 8.69 -1.50
N ARG A 414 12.56 8.93 -2.67
CA ARG A 414 12.42 10.13 -3.50
C ARG A 414 12.40 9.70 -4.95
N VAL A 415 11.52 10.31 -5.72
CA VAL A 415 11.44 10.09 -7.16
C VAL A 415 12.65 10.76 -7.81
N LEU A 416 13.65 9.96 -8.18
CA LEU A 416 14.89 10.41 -8.82
C LEU A 416 15.03 9.96 -10.28
N TYR A 417 14.09 9.14 -10.74
CA TYR A 417 14.01 8.61 -12.10
C TYR A 417 12.63 8.89 -12.71
N HIS A 418 12.61 9.32 -13.97
CA HIS A 418 11.39 9.61 -14.72
C HIS A 418 11.32 8.71 -15.95
N TRP A 419 10.52 7.64 -15.84
CA TRP A 419 10.38 6.61 -16.87
C TRP A 419 9.40 7.05 -17.96
N ARG A 420 9.86 7.18 -19.19
CA ARG A 420 9.06 7.72 -20.28
C ARG A 420 8.15 6.67 -20.91
N THR A 421 6.88 7.03 -21.02
CA THR A 421 5.87 6.23 -21.73
C THR A 421 5.76 6.69 -23.18
N VAL A 422 6.59 6.13 -24.08
CA VAL A 422 6.55 6.35 -25.54
C VAL A 422 6.06 5.12 -26.30
N GLU A 423 5.46 5.31 -27.48
CA GLU A 423 4.99 4.21 -28.32
C GLU A 423 6.14 3.23 -28.64
N GLY A 424 6.00 1.96 -28.24
CA GLY A 424 7.04 0.94 -28.35
C GLY A 424 7.91 0.74 -27.10
N SER A 425 7.82 1.60 -26.08
CA SER A 425 8.48 1.43 -24.78
C SER A 425 7.86 0.29 -23.97
N THR A 426 8.68 -0.40 -23.16
CA THR A 426 8.24 -1.39 -22.17
C THR A 426 7.25 -0.76 -21.16
N ALA A 427 7.30 0.56 -20.95
CA ALA A 427 6.42 1.30 -20.03
C ALA A 427 4.94 1.33 -20.46
N LEU A 428 4.66 1.27 -21.76
CA LEU A 428 3.30 1.21 -22.33
C LEU A 428 2.86 -0.22 -22.66
N ASN A 429 3.81 -1.15 -22.84
CA ASN A 429 3.56 -2.49 -23.32
C ASN A 429 4.24 -3.56 -22.45
N GLU A 430 3.71 -3.80 -21.23
CA GLU A 430 4.10 -4.97 -20.41
C GLU A 430 3.87 -6.31 -21.16
N CYS A 431 3.00 -6.32 -22.18
CA CYS A 431 2.70 -7.50 -23.01
C CYS A 431 3.65 -7.73 -24.22
N SER A 432 4.51 -6.77 -24.62
CA SER A 432 5.11 -6.84 -25.96
C SER A 432 6.33 -7.75 -26.12
N LYS A 433 6.84 -8.39 -25.07
CA LYS A 433 7.87 -9.42 -25.22
C LYS A 433 7.69 -10.55 -24.21
N ALA A 434 6.99 -11.62 -24.59
CA ALA A 434 6.98 -12.87 -23.82
C ALA A 434 8.40 -13.37 -23.42
N GLY A 435 9.44 -12.91 -24.12
CA GLY A 435 10.84 -13.14 -23.76
C GLY A 435 11.32 -12.46 -22.47
N THR A 436 10.88 -11.25 -22.14
CA THR A 436 11.37 -10.51 -20.94
C THR A 436 10.87 -11.17 -19.66
N HIS A 437 9.61 -11.61 -19.62
CA HIS A 437 9.06 -12.35 -18.50
C HIS A 437 9.78 -13.69 -18.26
N LYS A 438 10.02 -14.45 -19.33
CA LYS A 438 10.79 -15.71 -19.29
C LYS A 438 12.23 -15.51 -18.83
N ALA A 439 12.87 -14.43 -19.26
CA ALA A 439 14.20 -14.06 -18.82
C ALA A 439 14.26 -13.83 -17.30
N GLY A 440 13.27 -13.14 -16.74
CA GLY A 440 13.18 -12.93 -15.29
C GLY A 440 12.85 -14.20 -14.50
N LEU A 441 12.03 -15.11 -15.06
CA LEU A 441 11.80 -16.43 -14.48
C LEU A 441 13.11 -17.23 -14.41
N LEU A 442 13.86 -17.28 -15.53
CA LEU A 442 15.16 -17.93 -15.61
C LEU A 442 16.19 -17.33 -14.64
N ALA A 443 16.22 -16.00 -14.49
CA ALA A 443 17.08 -15.32 -13.53
C ALA A 443 16.81 -15.79 -12.09
N LEU A 444 15.54 -15.86 -11.71
CA LEU A 444 15.11 -16.31 -10.39
C LEU A 444 15.39 -17.80 -10.18
N GLU A 445 15.12 -18.66 -11.17
CA GLU A 445 15.47 -20.09 -11.12
C GLU A 445 16.97 -20.30 -10.89
N ARG A 446 17.82 -19.56 -11.61
CA ARG A 446 19.28 -19.61 -11.44
C ARG A 446 19.71 -19.16 -10.04
N TYR A 447 19.06 -18.15 -9.47
CA TYR A 447 19.32 -17.71 -8.10
C TYR A 447 18.98 -18.81 -7.09
N ILE A 448 17.79 -19.40 -7.19
CA ILE A 448 17.36 -20.50 -6.31
C ILE A 448 18.34 -21.68 -6.39
N GLN A 449 18.78 -22.05 -7.59
CA GLN A 449 19.76 -23.12 -7.81
C GLN A 449 21.14 -22.77 -7.25
N ARG A 450 21.65 -21.55 -7.49
CA ARG A 450 22.96 -21.09 -7.03
C ARG A 450 23.04 -21.08 -5.50
N GLU A 451 22.02 -20.56 -4.85
CA GLU A 451 21.93 -20.49 -3.39
C GLU A 451 21.51 -21.83 -2.74
N GLN A 452 21.23 -22.85 -3.55
CA GLN A 452 20.75 -24.17 -3.10
C GLN A 452 19.53 -24.06 -2.18
N LEU A 453 18.65 -23.11 -2.48
CA LEU A 453 17.46 -22.86 -1.68
C LEU A 453 16.45 -23.99 -1.90
N PRO A 454 15.79 -24.50 -0.85
CA PRO A 454 14.80 -25.57 -0.96
C PRO A 454 13.48 -25.01 -1.50
N ALA A 455 13.48 -24.59 -2.77
CA ALA A 455 12.34 -23.98 -3.42
C ALA A 455 12.30 -24.30 -4.91
N SER A 456 11.11 -24.18 -5.49
CA SER A 456 10.92 -24.07 -6.94
C SER A 456 10.36 -22.69 -7.29
N VAL A 457 10.40 -22.32 -8.56
CA VAL A 457 9.87 -21.05 -9.07
C VAL A 457 8.78 -21.36 -10.07
N GLU A 458 7.70 -20.59 -10.03
CA GLU A 458 6.63 -20.62 -11.04
C GLU A 458 6.17 -19.20 -11.39
N ASP A 459 5.40 -19.09 -12.47
CA ASP A 459 4.78 -17.84 -12.89
C ASP A 459 3.81 -17.34 -11.83
N GLY A 460 3.82 -16.03 -11.59
CA GLY A 460 2.83 -15.35 -10.77
C GLY A 460 1.53 -15.09 -11.53
N VAL A 461 0.60 -14.39 -10.87
CA VAL A 461 -0.73 -14.08 -11.44
C VAL A 461 -0.71 -13.06 -12.58
N ALA A 462 0.43 -12.46 -12.88
CA ALA A 462 0.59 -11.43 -13.89
C ALA A 462 2.00 -11.47 -14.50
N PRO A 463 2.20 -10.92 -15.71
CA PRO A 463 3.54 -10.74 -16.28
C PRO A 463 4.48 -10.06 -15.29
N HIS A 464 5.74 -10.51 -15.30
CA HIS A 464 6.82 -10.02 -14.43
C HIS A 464 6.58 -10.22 -12.92
N CYS A 465 5.58 -10.99 -12.54
CA CYS A 465 5.38 -11.46 -11.17
C CYS A 465 5.73 -12.95 -11.11
N TYR A 466 6.35 -13.37 -10.01
CA TYR A 466 6.82 -14.74 -9.80
C TYR A 466 6.41 -15.24 -8.43
N ARG A 467 6.29 -16.57 -8.32
CA ARG A 467 6.07 -17.25 -7.04
C ARG A 467 7.21 -18.20 -6.75
N VAL A 468 7.85 -17.99 -5.62
CA VAL A 468 8.80 -18.95 -5.04
C VAL A 468 8.05 -19.92 -4.15
N ASN A 469 8.03 -21.19 -4.52
CA ASN A 469 7.39 -22.28 -3.79
C ASN A 469 8.41 -22.93 -2.85
N TRP A 470 8.44 -22.45 -1.60
CA TRP A 470 9.31 -22.99 -0.56
C TRP A 470 8.86 -24.39 -0.15
N GLN A 471 9.79 -25.33 -0.21
CA GLN A 471 9.56 -26.73 0.14
C GLN A 471 9.62 -26.92 1.66
N LEU A 472 8.79 -27.81 2.17
CA LEU A 472 8.89 -28.29 3.54
C LEU A 472 10.08 -29.25 3.63
N THR A 473 11.23 -28.76 4.10
CA THR A 473 12.43 -29.58 4.35
C THR A 473 12.26 -30.52 5.55
N SER A 474 11.29 -30.22 6.42
CA SER A 474 10.87 -31.02 7.55
C SER A 474 9.37 -30.83 7.77
N SER A 475 8.75 -31.75 8.52
CA SER A 475 7.34 -31.67 8.92
C SER A 475 7.25 -31.54 10.45
N PRO A 476 7.68 -30.40 11.04
CA PRO A 476 7.64 -30.19 12.48
C PRO A 476 6.22 -30.26 13.01
N LEU A 477 6.06 -30.72 14.25
CA LEU A 477 4.78 -30.63 14.94
C LEU A 477 4.39 -29.15 15.10
N VAL A 478 3.18 -28.80 14.69
CA VAL A 478 2.59 -27.47 14.89
C VAL A 478 1.60 -27.52 16.04
N SER A 479 1.78 -26.69 17.07
CA SER A 479 0.79 -26.47 18.12
C SER A 479 -0.13 -25.32 17.74
N VAL A 480 -1.36 -25.65 17.35
CA VAL A 480 -2.41 -24.67 17.04
C VAL A 480 -3.07 -24.23 18.34
N ILE A 481 -2.91 -22.98 18.73
CA ILE A 481 -3.43 -22.41 19.97
C ILE A 481 -4.70 -21.63 19.65
N ILE A 482 -5.82 -22.02 20.26
CA ILE A 482 -7.15 -21.44 20.01
C ILE A 482 -7.79 -20.97 21.33
N PRO A 483 -7.64 -19.68 21.70
CA PRO A 483 -8.40 -19.08 22.80
C PRO A 483 -9.90 -19.03 22.48
N THR A 484 -10.75 -19.42 23.43
CA THR A 484 -12.22 -19.35 23.24
C THR A 484 -12.96 -19.04 24.53
N ARG A 485 -14.12 -18.38 24.40
CA ARG A 485 -15.08 -18.17 25.49
C ARG A 485 -16.50 -18.05 24.95
N ASP A 486 -17.40 -18.93 25.38
CA ASP A 486 -18.84 -18.85 25.08
C ASP A 486 -19.19 -18.76 23.58
N ASN A 487 -18.34 -19.30 22.70
CA ASN A 487 -18.41 -19.10 21.24
C ASN A 487 -18.51 -20.42 20.46
N HIS A 488 -19.41 -21.30 20.89
CA HIS A 488 -19.53 -22.65 20.36
C HIS A 488 -19.65 -22.73 18.82
N GLU A 489 -20.48 -21.89 18.20
CA GLU A 489 -20.76 -21.99 16.75
C GLU A 489 -19.55 -21.63 15.90
N MET A 490 -18.80 -20.59 16.28
CA MET A 490 -17.57 -20.24 15.57
C MET A 490 -16.47 -21.25 15.85
N LEU A 491 -16.29 -21.67 17.11
CA LEU A 491 -15.29 -22.67 17.45
C LEU A 491 -15.52 -23.99 16.71
N GLU A 492 -16.79 -24.44 16.62
CA GLU A 492 -17.13 -25.64 15.87
C GLU A 492 -16.82 -25.49 14.38
N ARG A 493 -17.15 -24.35 13.78
CA ARG A 493 -16.80 -24.04 12.39
C ARG A 493 -15.30 -24.01 12.17
N CYS A 494 -14.57 -23.35 13.06
CA CYS A 494 -13.11 -23.24 13.04
C CYS A 494 -12.48 -24.64 13.05
N LEU A 495 -12.79 -25.45 14.06
CA LEU A 495 -12.24 -26.81 14.20
C LEU A 495 -12.66 -27.74 13.07
N THR A 496 -13.92 -27.68 12.64
CA THR A 496 -14.40 -28.48 11.51
C THR A 496 -13.60 -28.15 10.25
N SER A 497 -13.42 -26.87 9.95
CA SER A 497 -12.63 -26.44 8.80
C SER A 497 -11.14 -26.80 8.95
N LEU A 498 -10.57 -26.64 10.15
CA LEU A 498 -9.18 -26.97 10.46
C LEU A 498 -8.90 -28.45 10.18
N PHE A 499 -9.71 -29.37 10.71
CA PHE A 499 -9.49 -30.81 10.55
C PHE A 499 -9.86 -31.33 9.15
N SER A 500 -10.93 -30.81 8.55
CA SER A 500 -11.42 -31.35 7.26
C SER A 500 -10.66 -30.80 6.06
N LYS A 501 -10.18 -29.55 6.08
CA LYS A 501 -9.57 -28.90 4.93
C LYS A 501 -8.05 -28.82 4.99
N THR A 502 -7.44 -28.71 6.16
CA THR A 502 -5.98 -28.49 6.27
C THR A 502 -5.20 -29.71 5.79
N ALA A 503 -4.31 -29.49 4.82
CA ALA A 503 -3.47 -30.53 4.23
C ALA A 503 -2.36 -30.97 5.19
N TYR A 504 -1.75 -30.03 5.93
CA TYR A 504 -0.72 -30.32 6.92
C TYR A 504 -1.27 -31.14 8.10
N LYS A 505 -0.71 -32.33 8.34
CA LYS A 505 -1.25 -33.29 9.31
C LYS A 505 -0.54 -33.35 10.66
N GLN A 506 0.70 -32.85 10.74
CA GLN A 506 1.48 -32.88 11.97
C GLN A 506 1.06 -31.74 12.90
N ILE A 507 -0.16 -31.81 13.43
CA ILE A 507 -0.74 -30.80 14.29
C ILE A 507 -1.18 -31.37 15.64
N GLU A 508 -1.07 -30.55 16.67
CA GLU A 508 -1.88 -30.66 17.88
C GLU A 508 -2.68 -29.37 18.05
N VAL A 509 -3.80 -29.44 18.76
CA VAL A 509 -4.69 -28.29 18.98
C VAL A 509 -4.88 -28.07 20.47
N LEU A 510 -4.44 -26.92 20.94
CA LEU A 510 -4.59 -26.46 22.33
C LEU A 510 -5.74 -25.44 22.38
N ILE A 511 -6.91 -25.89 22.82
CA ILE A 511 -8.07 -25.02 23.00
C ILE A 511 -8.02 -24.45 24.40
N VAL A 512 -7.92 -23.13 24.52
CA VAL A 512 -7.84 -22.45 25.81
C VAL A 512 -9.20 -21.90 26.20
N ASN A 513 -9.89 -22.60 27.08
CA ASN A 513 -11.18 -22.18 27.61
C ASN A 513 -10.99 -21.05 28.62
N ASN A 514 -11.37 -19.82 28.26
CA ASN A 514 -11.29 -18.67 29.16
C ASN A 514 -12.56 -18.49 30.02
N GLY A 515 -12.89 -19.52 30.79
CA GLY A 515 -14.02 -19.49 31.72
C GLY A 515 -15.37 -19.38 31.03
N SER A 516 -15.61 -20.22 30.01
CA SER A 516 -16.93 -20.35 29.40
C SER A 516 -17.99 -20.74 30.44
N THR A 517 -19.16 -20.14 30.33
CA THR A 517 -20.34 -20.40 31.19
C THR A 517 -21.51 -20.96 30.40
N CYS A 518 -21.48 -20.82 29.07
CA CYS A 518 -22.47 -21.36 28.16
C CYS A 518 -22.45 -22.89 28.16
N ALA A 519 -23.57 -23.51 28.56
CA ALA A 519 -23.71 -24.96 28.59
C ALA A 519 -23.45 -25.63 27.24
N LYS A 520 -23.81 -24.96 26.12
CA LYS A 520 -23.56 -25.45 24.75
C LYS A 520 -22.05 -25.56 24.50
N THR A 521 -21.29 -24.52 24.84
CA THR A 521 -19.82 -24.49 24.70
C THR A 521 -19.15 -25.53 25.57
N LEU A 522 -19.51 -25.61 26.85
CA LEU A 522 -18.92 -26.59 27.79
C LEU A 522 -19.19 -28.03 27.34
N LYS A 523 -20.41 -28.34 26.89
CA LYS A 523 -20.76 -29.66 26.36
C LYS A 523 -19.94 -29.99 25.11
N TYR A 524 -19.70 -29.01 24.25
CA TYR A 524 -18.90 -29.19 23.04
C TYR A 524 -17.42 -29.45 23.36
N LEU A 525 -16.81 -28.65 24.24
CA LEU A 525 -15.42 -28.83 24.69
C LEU A 525 -15.19 -30.23 25.28
N ASN A 526 -16.10 -30.68 26.16
CA ASN A 526 -16.06 -32.05 26.70
C ASN A 526 -16.15 -33.11 25.59
N SER A 527 -16.99 -32.88 24.57
CA SER A 527 -17.11 -33.82 23.46
C SER A 527 -15.84 -33.91 22.59
N LEU A 528 -15.10 -32.81 22.45
CA LEU A 528 -13.89 -32.75 21.63
C LEU A 528 -12.75 -33.58 22.23
N GLN A 529 -12.58 -33.50 23.55
CA GLN A 529 -11.55 -34.23 24.28
C GLN A 529 -11.64 -35.76 24.10
N HIS A 530 -12.85 -36.28 23.82
CA HIS A 530 -13.06 -37.70 23.52
C HIS A 530 -13.00 -38.04 22.03
N LYS A 531 -13.28 -37.08 21.14
CA LYS A 531 -13.37 -37.31 19.69
C LYS A 531 -12.03 -37.18 18.97
N HIS A 532 -11.14 -36.33 19.46
CA HIS A 532 -9.90 -36.01 18.76
C HIS A 532 -8.70 -36.15 19.70
N ALA A 533 -7.87 -37.18 19.47
CA ALA A 533 -6.64 -37.40 20.23
C ALA A 533 -5.63 -36.26 20.10
N ALA A 534 -5.72 -35.46 19.04
CA ALA A 534 -4.88 -34.29 18.81
C ALA A 534 -5.34 -33.02 19.58
N VAL A 535 -6.52 -33.04 20.22
CA VAL A 535 -7.09 -31.88 20.92
C VAL A 535 -6.83 -32.00 22.42
N GLN A 536 -6.30 -30.92 22.99
CA GLN A 536 -6.17 -30.74 24.44
C GLN A 536 -6.91 -29.46 24.85
N ILE A 537 -7.75 -29.58 25.87
CA ILE A 537 -8.46 -28.44 26.48
C ILE A 537 -7.63 -27.93 27.66
N LEU A 538 -7.32 -26.64 27.66
CA LEU A 538 -6.61 -25.94 28.73
C LEU A 538 -7.57 -24.96 29.41
N GLU A 539 -7.71 -25.06 30.71
CA GLU A 539 -8.54 -24.13 31.49
C GLU A 539 -7.74 -22.88 31.89
N TYR A 540 -8.30 -21.70 31.60
CA TYR A 540 -7.71 -20.41 31.98
C TYR A 540 -8.79 -19.50 32.58
N ASN A 541 -9.11 -19.75 33.85
CA ASN A 541 -10.18 -19.08 34.60
C ASN A 541 -9.72 -17.74 35.21
N LYS A 542 -9.18 -16.84 34.38
CA LYS A 542 -8.74 -15.49 34.74
C LYS A 542 -9.41 -14.44 33.82
N PRO A 543 -9.35 -13.13 34.14
CA PRO A 543 -9.83 -12.09 33.23
C PRO A 543 -9.23 -12.23 31.83
N PHE A 544 -10.02 -11.90 30.80
CA PHE A 544 -9.58 -12.04 29.41
C PHE A 544 -8.36 -11.15 29.16
N ASN A 545 -7.28 -11.79 28.73
CA ASN A 545 -6.05 -11.16 28.28
C ASN A 545 -5.48 -12.09 27.19
N TYR A 546 -5.62 -11.67 25.93
CA TYR A 546 -5.25 -12.47 24.77
C TYR A 546 -3.78 -12.87 24.81
N SER A 547 -2.91 -11.93 25.17
CA SER A 547 -1.46 -12.16 25.32
C SER A 547 -1.17 -13.21 26.39
N ALA A 548 -1.75 -13.07 27.59
CA ALA A 548 -1.54 -14.00 28.68
C ALA A 548 -2.07 -15.41 28.38
N ILE A 549 -3.22 -15.50 27.70
CA ILE A 549 -3.84 -16.77 27.31
C ILE A 549 -2.94 -17.54 26.34
N ASN A 550 -2.43 -16.86 25.31
CA ASN A 550 -1.53 -17.49 24.33
C ASN A 550 -0.18 -17.85 24.96
N ASN A 551 0.41 -16.97 25.78
CA ASN A 551 1.64 -17.28 26.52
C ASN A 551 1.47 -18.51 27.41
N TYR A 552 0.35 -18.60 28.13
CA TYR A 552 0.02 -19.76 28.97
C TYR A 552 -0.03 -21.04 28.14
N ALA A 553 -0.76 -21.05 27.03
CA ALA A 553 -0.86 -22.22 26.16
C ALA A 553 0.47 -22.62 25.51
N ALA A 554 1.32 -21.65 25.16
CA ALA A 554 2.65 -21.90 24.60
C ALA A 554 3.55 -22.71 25.55
N THR A 555 3.32 -22.64 26.88
CA THR A 555 4.05 -23.47 27.85
C THR A 555 3.67 -24.96 27.81
N PHE A 556 2.48 -25.29 27.30
CA PHE A 556 2.01 -26.68 27.12
C PHE A 556 2.26 -27.23 25.71
N ALA A 557 2.57 -26.35 24.74
CA ALA A 557 2.84 -26.71 23.36
C ALA A 557 4.04 -27.65 23.24
N ARG A 558 3.87 -28.76 22.54
CA ARG A 558 4.93 -29.73 22.19
C ARG A 558 5.53 -29.46 20.82
N GLY A 559 4.84 -28.69 19.98
CA GLY A 559 5.27 -28.33 18.64
C GLY A 559 6.50 -27.44 18.62
N GLU A 560 7.35 -27.65 17.61
CA GLU A 560 8.49 -26.77 17.31
C GLU A 560 8.01 -25.45 16.69
N VAL A 561 6.80 -25.46 16.13
CA VAL A 561 6.12 -24.31 15.54
C VAL A 561 4.81 -24.07 16.27
N LEU A 562 4.52 -22.79 16.56
CA LEU A 562 3.26 -22.34 17.14
C LEU A 562 2.42 -21.70 16.03
N ALA A 563 1.13 -21.99 16.03
CA ALA A 563 0.12 -21.28 15.23
C ALA A 563 -0.89 -20.63 16.18
N LEU A 564 -0.83 -19.30 16.32
CA LEU A 564 -1.85 -18.54 17.04
C LEU A 564 -3.04 -18.37 16.11
N LEU A 565 -4.21 -18.83 16.53
CA LEU A 565 -5.41 -18.87 15.71
C LEU A 565 -6.62 -18.46 16.53
N ASN A 566 -7.38 -17.47 16.07
CA ASN A 566 -8.63 -17.11 16.73
C ASN A 566 -9.71 -18.18 16.47
N ASP A 567 -10.66 -18.30 17.40
CA ASP A 567 -11.74 -19.29 17.34
C ASP A 567 -12.83 -18.97 16.28
N ASP A 568 -12.74 -17.82 15.62
CA ASP A 568 -13.60 -17.35 14.53
C ASP A 568 -12.90 -17.28 13.17
N VAL A 569 -11.79 -18.01 13.02
CA VAL A 569 -11.13 -18.25 11.74
C VAL A 569 -11.69 -19.50 11.06
N GLU A 570 -11.88 -19.44 9.75
CA GLU A 570 -12.29 -20.58 8.93
C GLU A 570 -11.32 -20.78 7.75
N VAL A 571 -10.88 -22.02 7.56
CA VAL A 571 -10.00 -22.41 6.45
C VAL A 571 -10.75 -22.32 5.12
N ILE A 572 -10.17 -21.60 4.15
CA ILE A 572 -10.63 -21.56 2.75
C ILE A 572 -9.82 -22.58 1.94
N GLU A 573 -8.51 -22.37 1.87
CA GLU A 573 -7.59 -23.20 1.09
C GLU A 573 -6.85 -24.22 1.95
N GLY A 574 -6.82 -25.49 1.53
CA GLY A 574 -6.24 -26.56 2.34
C GLY A 574 -4.71 -26.45 2.55
N ASN A 575 -3.98 -25.80 1.65
CA ASN A 575 -2.52 -25.69 1.69
C ASN A 575 -2.00 -24.55 2.59
N TRP A 576 -2.90 -23.78 3.23
CA TRP A 576 -2.53 -22.60 4.01
C TRP A 576 -1.43 -22.86 5.04
N LEU A 577 -1.55 -23.96 5.82
CA LEU A 577 -0.59 -24.26 6.89
C LEU A 577 0.74 -24.78 6.33
N ASN A 578 0.72 -25.54 5.22
CA ASN A 578 1.94 -25.96 4.53
C ASN A 578 2.76 -24.74 4.08
N GLU A 579 2.09 -23.76 3.45
CA GLU A 579 2.69 -22.50 3.01
C GLU A 579 3.26 -21.71 4.19
N MET A 580 2.49 -21.58 5.28
CA MET A 580 2.97 -20.80 6.43
C MET A 580 4.11 -21.49 7.17
N VAL A 581 4.09 -22.82 7.30
CA VAL A 581 5.15 -23.59 7.96
C VAL A 581 6.43 -23.58 7.12
N SER A 582 6.35 -23.75 5.80
CA SER A 582 7.54 -23.72 4.92
C SER A 582 8.28 -22.39 5.00
N LEU A 583 7.52 -21.29 5.19
CA LEU A 583 8.09 -19.97 5.46
C LEU A 583 8.63 -19.85 6.90
N ALA A 584 7.90 -20.33 7.89
CA ALA A 584 8.23 -20.17 9.30
C ALA A 584 9.48 -20.95 9.71
N ILE A 585 9.84 -22.04 9.03
CA ILE A 585 11.06 -22.81 9.33
C ILE A 585 12.33 -22.21 8.71
N ARG A 586 12.22 -21.18 7.86
CA ARG A 586 13.39 -20.50 7.28
C ARG A 586 14.20 -19.76 8.36
N PRO A 587 15.55 -19.88 8.40
CA PRO A 587 16.37 -19.37 9.50
C PRO A 587 16.15 -17.89 9.87
N LYS A 588 16.00 -17.00 8.88
CA LYS A 588 15.82 -15.55 9.10
C LYS A 588 14.35 -15.11 9.25
N THR A 589 13.38 -16.01 9.13
CA THR A 589 11.96 -15.68 9.30
C THR A 589 11.56 -15.65 10.78
N GLY A 590 10.77 -14.65 11.15
CA GLY A 590 10.11 -14.47 12.44
C GLY A 590 8.67 -14.97 12.38
N CYS A 591 7.72 -14.03 12.36
CA CYS A 591 6.29 -14.33 12.24
C CYS A 591 5.86 -14.48 10.78
N VAL A 592 4.96 -15.42 10.51
CA VAL A 592 4.31 -15.60 9.21
C VAL A 592 2.81 -15.31 9.34
N GLY A 593 2.28 -14.43 8.50
CA GLY A 593 0.86 -14.05 8.47
C GLY A 593 0.13 -14.51 7.22
N ALA A 594 -1.14 -14.86 7.39
CA ALA A 594 -2.05 -15.25 6.32
C ALA A 594 -2.75 -14.04 5.66
N LYS A 595 -3.30 -14.23 4.45
CA LYS A 595 -4.33 -13.34 3.90
C LYS A 595 -5.66 -13.68 4.55
N LEU A 596 -6.27 -12.71 5.22
CA LEU A 596 -7.57 -12.89 5.89
C LEU A 596 -8.66 -12.08 5.20
N LEU A 597 -9.78 -12.73 4.92
CA LEU A 597 -10.98 -12.12 4.36
C LEU A 597 -12.07 -11.97 5.43
N TYR A 598 -12.87 -10.92 5.29
CA TYR A 598 -14.19 -10.84 5.88
C TYR A 598 -15.13 -11.86 5.24
N SER A 599 -16.25 -12.17 5.92
CA SER A 599 -17.27 -13.09 5.41
C SER A 599 -17.90 -12.65 4.08
N ASP A 600 -17.72 -11.40 3.67
CA ASP A 600 -18.21 -10.85 2.41
C ASP A 600 -17.16 -10.85 1.28
N GLY A 601 -16.05 -11.57 1.47
CA GLY A 601 -14.97 -11.71 0.49
C GLY A 601 -13.99 -10.55 0.44
N ARG A 602 -14.21 -9.48 1.21
CA ARG A 602 -13.28 -8.34 1.22
C ARG A 602 -12.10 -8.58 2.14
N ILE A 603 -10.96 -8.00 1.79
CA ILE A 603 -9.72 -8.10 2.55
C ILE A 603 -9.89 -7.49 3.95
N GLN A 604 -9.51 -8.25 4.95
CA GLN A 604 -9.38 -7.79 6.34
C GLN A 604 -7.92 -7.62 6.73
N HIS A 605 -7.05 -8.56 6.32
CA HIS A 605 -5.62 -8.52 6.61
C HIS A 605 -4.82 -8.93 5.39
N ALA A 606 -3.99 -8.00 4.91
CA ALA A 606 -2.93 -8.26 3.94
C ALA A 606 -1.59 -7.76 4.48
N GLY A 607 -1.34 -8.03 5.77
CA GLY A 607 -0.25 -7.42 6.52
C GLY A 607 -0.63 -6.20 7.35
N VAL A 608 0.28 -5.76 8.22
CA VAL A 608 0.13 -4.55 9.05
C VAL A 608 1.20 -3.52 8.71
N ILE A 609 0.77 -2.28 8.50
CA ILE A 609 1.60 -1.10 8.28
C ILE A 609 1.59 -0.25 9.55
N LEU A 610 2.76 0.19 10.00
CA LEU A 610 2.89 1.04 11.18
C LEU A 610 2.43 2.48 10.89
N GLY A 611 2.06 3.21 11.94
CA GLY A 611 1.70 4.62 11.87
C GLY A 611 0.26 4.89 11.42
N ILE A 612 -0.35 3.97 10.66
CA ILE A 612 -1.74 4.11 10.24
C ILE A 612 -2.66 4.24 11.46
N GLY A 613 -3.48 5.29 11.48
CA GLY A 613 -4.39 5.56 12.60
C GLY A 613 -3.69 5.91 13.93
N GLY A 614 -2.39 6.22 13.89
CA GLY A 614 -1.55 6.63 15.02
C GLY A 614 -0.74 5.52 15.70
N VAL A 615 -0.92 4.26 15.30
CA VAL A 615 -0.12 3.11 15.79
C VAL A 615 0.15 2.14 14.65
N ALA A 616 -0.89 1.49 14.12
CA ALA A 616 -0.76 0.53 13.04
C ALA A 616 -2.15 0.20 12.44
N GLY A 617 -2.16 -0.20 11.17
CA GLY A 617 -3.38 -0.54 10.42
C GLY A 617 -3.15 -1.69 9.43
N HIS A 618 -4.25 -2.36 9.04
CA HIS A 618 -4.17 -3.50 8.11
C HIS A 618 -4.09 -2.99 6.66
N SER A 619 -3.04 -3.38 5.94
CA SER A 619 -2.83 -3.03 4.53
C SER A 619 -4.06 -3.39 3.67
N HIS A 620 -4.51 -2.48 2.81
CA HIS A 620 -5.58 -2.69 1.82
C HIS A 620 -6.92 -3.17 2.41
N LYS A 621 -7.21 -2.81 3.65
CA LYS A 621 -8.46 -3.19 4.30
C LYS A 621 -9.67 -2.76 3.47
N TYR A 622 -10.61 -3.68 3.28
CA TYR A 622 -11.84 -3.56 2.49
C TYR A 622 -11.72 -3.59 0.97
N PHE A 623 -10.53 -3.82 0.42
CA PHE A 623 -10.37 -4.14 -1.01
C PHE A 623 -11.02 -5.50 -1.31
N ASP A 624 -11.43 -5.73 -2.55
CA ASP A 624 -11.93 -7.04 -2.95
C ASP A 624 -10.76 -8.06 -3.02
N GLU A 625 -11.08 -9.35 -2.87
CA GLU A 625 -10.10 -10.44 -2.79
C GLU A 625 -9.09 -10.45 -3.94
N ASP A 626 -9.58 -10.29 -5.18
CA ASP A 626 -8.79 -10.40 -6.40
C ASP A 626 -8.10 -9.09 -6.82
N GLU A 627 -8.32 -8.00 -6.07
CA GLU A 627 -7.68 -6.74 -6.40
C GLU A 627 -6.15 -6.88 -6.30
N PRO A 628 -5.40 -6.32 -7.27
CA PRO A 628 -3.95 -6.34 -7.23
C PRO A 628 -3.40 -5.49 -6.06
N GLY A 629 -4.13 -4.44 -5.67
CA GLY A 629 -3.64 -3.45 -4.73
C GLY A 629 -2.48 -2.61 -5.29
N TYR A 630 -1.82 -1.87 -4.41
CA TYR A 630 -0.70 -1.00 -4.75
C TYR A 630 0.45 -1.81 -5.35
N PHE A 631 0.75 -1.57 -6.64
CA PHE A 631 1.80 -2.29 -7.38
C PHE A 631 1.74 -3.82 -7.15
N ARG A 632 0.53 -4.39 -7.21
CA ARG A 632 0.26 -5.83 -7.05
C ARG A 632 0.61 -6.42 -5.67
N ARG A 633 0.88 -5.60 -4.65
CA ARG A 633 1.26 -6.07 -3.31
C ARG A 633 0.23 -6.99 -2.63
N LEU A 634 -1.03 -7.07 -3.08
CA LEU A 634 -1.99 -8.05 -2.57
C LEU A 634 -1.82 -9.47 -3.14
N GLN A 635 -0.99 -9.60 -4.17
CA GLN A 635 -0.77 -10.83 -4.93
C GLN A 635 0.67 -11.36 -4.79
N LEU A 636 1.55 -10.59 -4.14
CA LEU A 636 2.98 -10.88 -3.99
C LEU A 636 3.33 -11.14 -2.52
N ARG A 637 4.10 -12.21 -2.28
CA ARG A 637 4.66 -12.46 -0.95
C ARG A 637 5.61 -11.33 -0.59
N GLN A 638 5.62 -10.90 0.66
CA GLN A 638 6.48 -9.80 1.07
C GLN A 638 6.82 -9.85 2.56
N ASN A 639 7.95 -9.22 2.90
CA ASN A 639 8.28 -8.93 4.28
C ASN A 639 7.54 -7.67 4.75
N LEU A 640 7.04 -7.68 5.98
CA LEU A 640 6.33 -6.56 6.58
C LEU A 640 6.83 -6.29 8.00
N SER A 641 6.47 -5.14 8.54
CA SER A 641 6.79 -4.83 9.93
C SER A 641 6.01 -5.69 10.90
N ALA A 642 4.73 -5.95 10.64
CA ALA A 642 3.91 -6.84 11.46
C ALA A 642 2.86 -7.62 10.66
N VAL A 643 2.40 -8.72 11.27
CA VAL A 643 1.26 -9.54 10.85
C VAL A 643 0.34 -9.76 12.04
N THR A 644 -0.93 -10.12 11.80
CA THR A 644 -1.91 -10.22 12.89
C THR A 644 -1.93 -11.60 13.54
N ALA A 645 -2.14 -11.65 14.86
CA ALA A 645 -2.30 -12.91 15.60
C ALA A 645 -3.66 -13.60 15.40
N ALA A 646 -4.58 -13.04 14.60
CA ALA A 646 -5.78 -13.79 14.19
C ALA A 646 -5.41 -15.10 13.47
N CYS A 647 -4.33 -15.08 12.68
CA CYS A 647 -3.65 -16.27 12.18
C CYS A 647 -2.16 -15.96 11.98
N LEU A 648 -1.32 -16.39 12.94
CA LEU A 648 0.12 -16.15 12.95
C LEU A 648 0.87 -17.44 13.24
N VAL A 649 1.87 -17.76 12.41
CA VAL A 649 2.74 -18.93 12.58
C VAL A 649 4.17 -18.48 12.90
N VAL A 650 4.79 -19.08 13.90
CA VAL A 650 6.15 -18.71 14.36
C VAL A 650 6.86 -19.92 14.99
N ARG A 651 8.19 -20.00 14.88
CA ARG A 651 8.95 -21.02 15.62
C ARG A 651 8.82 -20.78 17.12
N LYS A 652 8.57 -21.85 17.88
CA LYS A 652 8.45 -21.78 19.34
C LYS A 652 9.69 -21.16 19.99
N SER A 653 10.88 -21.57 19.54
CA SER A 653 12.15 -21.01 20.02
C SER A 653 12.29 -19.50 19.79
N VAL A 654 11.72 -18.98 18.70
CA VAL A 654 11.72 -17.54 18.39
C VAL A 654 10.68 -16.80 19.23
N TYR A 655 9.50 -17.40 19.44
CA TYR A 655 8.47 -16.88 20.35
C TYR A 655 9.00 -16.74 21.78
N GLU A 656 9.66 -17.77 22.29
CA GLU A 656 10.29 -17.79 23.62
C GLU A 656 11.43 -16.78 23.72
N LYS A 657 12.29 -16.70 22.70
CA LYS A 657 13.40 -15.73 22.66
C LYS A 657 12.91 -14.28 22.70
N ALA A 658 11.76 -13.99 22.11
CA ALA A 658 11.14 -12.67 22.21
C ALA A 658 10.43 -12.42 23.55
N GLY A 659 10.22 -13.44 24.38
CA GLY A 659 9.48 -13.35 25.65
C GLY A 659 7.95 -13.46 25.49
N GLY A 660 7.46 -14.02 24.38
CA GLY A 660 6.03 -14.14 24.09
C GLY A 660 5.32 -12.81 23.84
N LEU A 661 4.00 -12.80 23.91
CA LEU A 661 3.17 -11.59 23.79
C LEU A 661 3.23 -10.76 25.09
N ASP A 662 3.18 -9.42 25.00
CA ASP A 662 3.23 -8.54 26.16
C ASP A 662 1.89 -8.54 26.92
N ALA A 663 1.80 -9.40 27.94
CA ALA A 663 0.59 -9.56 28.75
C ALA A 663 0.35 -8.42 29.75
N ASP A 664 1.40 -7.69 30.14
CA ASP A 664 1.31 -6.67 31.18
C ASP A 664 0.79 -5.34 30.62
N ASN A 665 1.17 -5.01 29.38
CA ASN A 665 0.80 -3.75 28.75
C ASN A 665 -0.21 -3.88 27.61
N LEU A 666 -0.28 -5.04 26.94
CA LEU A 666 -1.06 -5.24 25.70
C LEU A 666 -1.99 -6.44 25.81
N SER A 667 -3.06 -6.27 26.58
CA SER A 667 -4.02 -7.35 26.85
C SER A 667 -4.91 -7.75 25.66
N VAL A 668 -5.22 -6.83 24.74
CA VAL A 668 -6.19 -7.04 23.67
C VAL A 668 -5.76 -6.44 22.33
N ALA A 669 -5.35 -5.18 22.28
CA ALA A 669 -4.93 -4.54 21.02
C ALA A 669 -3.41 -4.47 20.89
N PHE A 670 -2.92 -4.50 19.65
CA PHE A 670 -1.52 -4.31 19.26
C PHE A 670 -0.49 -5.29 19.85
N ASN A 671 -0.92 -6.34 20.56
CA ASN A 671 -0.02 -7.37 21.10
C ASN A 671 0.79 -8.08 20.00
N ASP A 672 0.15 -8.33 18.86
CA ASP A 672 0.74 -8.91 17.67
C ASP A 672 1.72 -7.96 16.98
N VAL A 673 1.37 -6.67 16.92
CA VAL A 673 2.25 -5.61 16.39
C VAL A 673 3.51 -5.48 17.23
N ASP A 674 3.38 -5.29 18.55
CA ASP A 674 4.53 -5.20 19.47
C ASP A 674 5.42 -6.44 19.39
N PHE A 675 4.81 -7.63 19.39
CA PHE A 675 5.54 -8.89 19.28
C PHE A 675 6.33 -8.97 17.97
N CYS A 676 5.70 -8.64 16.83
CA CYS A 676 6.37 -8.59 15.54
C CYS A 676 7.54 -7.59 15.51
N LEU A 677 7.42 -6.44 16.19
CA LEU A 677 8.50 -5.45 16.28
C LEU A 677 9.65 -5.93 17.15
N ARG A 678 9.39 -6.55 18.30
CA ARG A 678 10.45 -7.19 19.12
C ARG A 678 11.16 -8.32 18.38
N ILE A 679 10.43 -9.10 17.59
CA ILE A 679 11.00 -10.15 16.73
C ILE A 679 11.96 -9.55 15.69
N ARG A 680 11.65 -8.37 15.16
CA ARG A 680 12.55 -7.62 14.26
C ARG A 680 13.78 -7.06 14.98
N GLU A 681 13.65 -6.59 16.23
CA GLU A 681 14.80 -6.18 17.05
C GLU A 681 15.79 -7.35 17.26
N LEU A 682 15.29 -8.59 17.30
CA LEU A 682 16.11 -9.81 17.36
C LEU A 682 16.76 -10.22 16.02
N GLY A 683 16.55 -9.44 14.95
CA GLY A 683 17.14 -9.67 13.63
C GLY A 683 16.33 -10.58 12.70
N TYR A 684 15.11 -10.96 13.06
CA TYR A 684 14.22 -11.75 12.19
C TYR A 684 13.35 -10.86 11.30
N GLN A 685 12.82 -11.44 10.22
CA GLN A 685 11.92 -10.79 9.27
C GLN A 685 10.53 -11.41 9.35
N ASN A 686 9.49 -10.59 9.48
CA ASN A 686 8.12 -11.07 9.40
C ASN A 686 7.68 -11.14 7.94
N THR A 687 7.01 -12.22 7.56
CA THR A 687 6.58 -12.49 6.19
C THR A 687 5.06 -12.62 6.14
N TRP A 688 4.44 -11.96 5.17
CA TRP A 688 3.03 -12.18 4.85
C TRP A 688 2.93 -12.92 3.51
N SER A 689 2.05 -13.92 3.45
CA SER A 689 1.83 -14.70 2.23
C SER A 689 0.39 -14.57 1.74
N PRO A 690 0.17 -14.15 0.48
CA PRO A 690 -1.16 -14.18 -0.14
C PRO A 690 -1.65 -15.60 -0.41
N TYR A 691 -0.76 -16.60 -0.37
CA TYR A 691 -1.03 -18.01 -0.69
C TYR A 691 -1.50 -18.84 0.52
N ALA A 692 -1.74 -18.18 1.66
CA ALA A 692 -2.40 -18.75 2.82
C ALA A 692 -3.68 -17.96 3.07
N LEU A 693 -4.79 -18.43 2.52
CA LEU A 693 -6.07 -17.71 2.48
C LEU A 693 -7.08 -18.31 3.46
N LEU A 694 -7.61 -17.49 4.37
CA LEU A 694 -8.62 -17.88 5.36
C LEU A 694 -9.68 -16.77 5.55
N TYR A 695 -10.86 -17.13 6.06
CA TYR A 695 -11.82 -16.17 6.60
C TYR A 695 -11.52 -15.88 8.07
N HIS A 696 -11.77 -14.65 8.51
CA HIS A 696 -11.82 -14.30 9.93
C HIS A 696 -13.07 -13.48 10.22
N HIS A 697 -14.02 -14.07 10.95
CA HIS A 697 -15.38 -13.57 11.11
C HIS A 697 -15.54 -12.50 12.22
N GLU A 698 -14.49 -11.68 12.46
CA GLU A 698 -14.25 -10.65 13.49
C GLU A 698 -15.47 -9.87 14.05
N SER A 699 -16.58 -9.79 13.31
CA SER A 699 -17.83 -9.14 13.74
C SER A 699 -18.62 -9.89 14.82
N PHE A 700 -18.30 -11.17 15.11
CA PHE A 700 -19.10 -12.01 16.03
C PHE A 700 -18.56 -12.10 17.46
N THR A 701 -17.24 -12.09 17.66
CA THR A 701 -16.61 -12.44 18.96
C THR A 701 -16.23 -11.23 19.80
N ARG A 702 -15.73 -10.16 19.16
CA ARG A 702 -15.14 -9.01 19.86
C ARG A 702 -16.17 -7.95 20.28
N GLY A 703 -17.18 -7.73 19.43
CA GLY A 703 -18.03 -6.53 19.47
C GLY A 703 -17.20 -5.24 19.31
N ALA A 704 -17.84 -4.09 19.04
CA ALA A 704 -17.11 -2.83 19.00
C ALA A 704 -16.63 -2.41 20.41
N ASP A 705 -15.55 -1.61 20.51
CA ASP A 705 -15.03 -1.04 21.77
C ASP A 705 -15.97 0.08 22.30
N ASP A 706 -17.23 -0.27 22.54
CA ASP A 706 -18.33 0.67 22.80
C ASP A 706 -18.52 0.97 24.28
N SER A 707 -17.89 0.21 25.17
CA SER A 707 -17.93 0.46 26.62
C SER A 707 -16.84 1.44 27.05
N LYS A 708 -17.08 2.20 28.13
CA LYS A 708 -16.09 3.15 28.68
C LYS A 708 -14.79 2.44 29.07
N LEU A 709 -14.89 1.24 29.66
CA LEU A 709 -13.74 0.43 30.07
C LEU A 709 -12.92 -0.05 28.87
N LYS A 710 -13.57 -0.56 27.81
CA LYS A 710 -12.89 -1.01 26.59
C LYS A 710 -12.13 0.13 25.90
N ARG A 711 -12.72 1.33 25.83
CA ARG A 711 -12.05 2.53 25.29
C ARG A 711 -10.87 2.99 26.14
N ALA A 712 -11.00 2.97 27.47
CA ALA A 712 -9.92 3.36 28.38
C ALA A 712 -8.73 2.42 28.24
N ARG A 713 -8.97 1.09 28.23
CA ARG A 713 -7.94 0.08 27.94
C ARG A 713 -7.29 0.33 26.57
N PHE A 714 -8.08 0.48 25.50
CA PHE A 714 -7.54 0.72 24.17
C PHE A 714 -6.67 1.99 24.11
N ALA A 715 -7.07 3.08 24.80
CA ALA A 715 -6.27 4.29 24.89
C ALA A 715 -4.94 4.08 25.65
N GLN A 716 -4.93 3.25 26.69
CA GLN A 716 -3.70 2.87 27.40
C GLN A 716 -2.77 2.06 26.50
N GLU A 717 -3.30 1.05 25.79
CA GLU A 717 -2.54 0.22 24.84
C GLU A 717 -1.95 1.07 23.70
N VAL A 718 -2.72 2.04 23.16
CA VAL A 718 -2.24 3.03 22.19
C VAL A 718 -1.10 3.86 22.78
N SER A 719 -1.28 4.42 23.98
CA SER A 719 -0.27 5.26 24.62
C SER A 719 1.02 4.49 24.91
N TYR A 720 0.91 3.21 25.29
CA TYR A 720 2.07 2.33 25.47
C TYR A 720 2.81 2.12 24.16
N MET A 721 2.11 1.76 23.08
CA MET A 721 2.72 1.57 21.75
C MET A 721 3.43 2.83 21.27
N GLN A 722 2.77 3.99 21.40
CA GLN A 722 3.34 5.28 21.00
C GLN A 722 4.60 5.61 21.80
N LYS A 723 4.61 5.32 23.10
CA LYS A 723 5.78 5.57 23.97
C LYS A 723 6.91 4.58 23.70
N ARG A 724 6.61 3.29 23.56
CA ARG A 724 7.62 2.24 23.36
C ARG A 724 8.26 2.34 21.97
N TRP A 725 7.47 2.68 20.95
CA TRP A 725 7.89 2.66 19.54
C TRP A 725 7.91 4.05 18.90
N GLU A 726 8.07 5.13 19.69
CA GLU A 726 7.98 6.54 19.27
C GLU A 726 8.82 6.89 18.02
N GLY A 727 9.96 6.21 17.82
CA GLY A 727 10.84 6.39 16.65
C GLY A 727 10.61 5.43 15.48
N THR A 728 9.81 4.39 15.64
CA THR A 728 9.61 3.33 14.62
C THR A 728 8.23 3.40 13.97
N LEU A 729 7.21 3.89 14.68
CA LEU A 729 5.84 3.88 14.17
C LEU A 729 5.63 4.75 12.92
N LEU A 730 6.48 5.77 12.71
CA LEU A 730 6.38 6.66 11.54
C LEU A 730 7.36 6.30 10.41
N ASP A 731 8.19 5.27 10.62
CA ASP A 731 9.27 4.86 9.73
C ASP A 731 9.20 3.34 9.50
N ASP A 732 8.12 2.92 8.85
CA ASP A 732 7.91 1.51 8.48
C ASP A 732 8.71 1.19 7.21
N PRO A 733 9.75 0.34 7.26
CA PRO A 733 10.55 0.04 6.06
C PRO A 733 9.75 -0.67 4.96
N ALA A 734 8.60 -1.27 5.28
CA ALA A 734 7.72 -1.87 4.27
C ALA A 734 6.76 -0.86 3.63
N TYR A 735 6.77 0.43 4.04
CA TYR A 735 5.84 1.45 3.61
C TYR A 735 6.53 2.79 3.35
N ASN A 736 6.43 3.28 2.12
CA ASN A 736 7.11 4.51 1.74
C ASN A 736 6.54 5.73 2.46
N VAL A 737 7.42 6.62 2.93
CA VAL A 737 7.05 7.83 3.68
C VAL A 737 6.12 8.78 2.92
N ASN A 738 6.13 8.74 1.58
CA ASN A 738 5.27 9.53 0.70
C ASN A 738 3.83 9.01 0.61
N LEU A 739 3.54 7.85 1.20
CA LEU A 739 2.21 7.25 1.26
C LEU A 739 1.48 7.64 2.56
N SER A 740 0.16 7.72 2.48
CA SER A 740 -0.70 8.20 3.55
C SER A 740 -0.70 7.25 4.74
N LEU A 741 -0.65 7.81 5.95
CA LEU A 741 -0.90 7.09 7.21
C LEU A 741 -2.32 7.36 7.73
N GLU A 742 -3.15 8.05 6.95
CA GLU A 742 -4.53 8.39 7.33
C GLU A 742 -5.51 7.25 7.07
N ASP A 743 -5.20 6.40 6.09
CA ASP A 743 -6.03 5.30 5.63
C ASP A 743 -5.20 4.13 5.08
N GLU A 744 -5.87 3.00 4.83
CA GLU A 744 -5.25 1.74 4.39
C GLU A 744 -5.10 1.60 2.86
N SER A 745 -5.28 2.67 2.08
CA SER A 745 -5.43 2.60 0.61
C SER A 745 -4.17 2.89 -0.19
N PHE A 746 -3.03 3.17 0.46
CA PHE A 746 -1.78 3.56 -0.21
C PHE A 746 -1.95 4.85 -1.04
N SER A 747 -2.80 5.76 -0.56
CA SER A 747 -2.99 7.08 -1.15
C SER A 747 -1.77 7.98 -0.90
N LEU A 748 -1.64 9.06 -1.68
CA LEU A 748 -0.53 10.01 -1.49
C LEU A 748 -0.66 10.78 -0.17
N ARG A 749 0.42 10.88 0.59
CA ARG A 749 0.48 11.66 1.82
C ARG A 749 0.41 13.16 1.53
N ALA A 750 -0.36 13.91 2.32
CA ALA A 750 -0.40 15.36 2.21
C ALA A 750 0.99 15.97 2.47
N PRO A 751 1.52 16.85 1.60
CA PRO A 751 2.87 17.41 1.74
C PRO A 751 3.16 18.13 3.06
N GLU A 752 2.17 18.81 3.65
CA GLU A 752 2.27 19.41 4.98
C GLU A 752 2.63 18.42 6.10
N LEU A 753 2.26 17.14 5.95
CA LEU A 753 2.53 16.09 6.92
C LEU A 753 3.90 15.43 6.74
N LEU A 754 4.63 15.78 5.68
CA LEU A 754 6.01 15.31 5.42
C LEU A 754 7.05 16.20 6.12
N VAL A 755 6.71 17.46 6.44
CA VAL A 755 7.63 18.46 7.02
C VAL A 755 8.01 18.14 8.47
N HIS A 756 7.29 17.24 9.15
CA HIS A 756 7.55 16.84 10.54
C HIS A 756 8.45 15.60 10.68
N LEU A 757 8.95 15.03 9.58
CA LEU A 757 10.00 14.00 9.61
C LEU A 757 11.37 14.69 9.73
N ASP A 758 11.64 15.15 10.96
CA ASP A 758 12.89 15.67 11.54
C ASP A 758 14.00 16.13 10.57
N GLU A 759 14.09 17.45 10.37
CA GLU A 759 15.16 18.16 9.64
C GLU A 759 16.57 18.03 10.28
N SER A 760 16.73 17.28 11.37
CA SER A 760 18.00 17.15 12.10
C SER A 760 18.61 15.74 12.13
N LYS A 761 17.96 14.73 11.53
CA LYS A 761 18.48 13.36 11.47
C LYS A 761 18.77 12.96 10.03
N PRO A 762 19.98 12.43 9.71
CA PRO A 762 20.16 11.72 8.46
C PRO A 762 19.13 10.59 8.37
N LEU A 763 18.57 10.35 7.18
CA LEU A 763 17.53 9.36 6.86
C LEU A 763 17.96 7.89 7.08
N VAL A 764 18.97 7.63 7.91
CA VAL A 764 19.39 6.29 8.30
C VAL A 764 19.76 6.32 9.80
N PRO A 765 19.14 5.50 10.66
CA PRO A 765 19.57 5.38 12.04
C PRO A 765 20.98 4.79 12.06
N SER A 766 21.94 5.51 12.64
CA SER A 766 23.22 4.95 13.03
C SER A 766 22.98 3.86 14.07
N ARG A 767 22.91 2.59 13.64
CA ARG A 767 22.98 1.45 14.56
C ARG A 767 24.39 1.45 15.15
N LYS A 768 24.54 2.03 16.34
CA LYS A 768 25.69 1.70 17.18
C LYS A 768 25.51 0.24 17.60
N VAL A 769 26.35 -0.62 17.04
CA VAL A 769 26.56 -1.97 17.55
C VAL A 769 27.18 -1.81 18.93
N SER A 770 26.46 -2.25 19.96
CA SER A 770 27.02 -2.61 21.26
C SER A 770 26.74 -4.08 21.50
#